data_AF-W9KBV9-F1
#
_entry.id   AF-W9KBV9-F1
#
_cell.length_a   1.000
_cell.length_b   1.000
_cell.length_c   1.000
_cell.angle_alpha   90.00
_cell.angle_beta   90.00
_cell.angle_gamma   90.00
#
_symmetry.space_group_name_H-M   'P 1'
#
loop_
_entity.id
_entity.type
_entity.pdbx_description
1 polymer ?
#
loop_
_entity_poly.entity_id
_entity_poly.type
_entity_poly.pdbx_seq_one_letter_code
_entity_poly.pdbx_strand_id
1 'polypeptide(L)'
;MAPAKLNVLVYTGIGTTVESVRHCIWSLRRLLGPNYAVIPITENIVLKEPWQATCALLVFPGGGDLGYCQALNGEGNRRIGDYVRRGGSYLGFCAGGYYGTQKCEFEVGNKPMEVVGRRELGFFPGTCRGGAFKGFEYRSERGARAVRLTVPKGAFEQEVASEIISYYNGGGVFVDAASVKDRKVEVLATYDEELDVDGGDGKAAVVLCTVGDGKALLTGPHPEFAAANLNPQPSVPGYDDLVTKLGGADKDRAAFLKACLTKLGLEVSPHDTGVPSLSHLHLSSITDTGVSELLTDWSGIIDKENGEEWIRAETDTFHIQNEDTIWSLEGLQQSLTETTDSNISENGSIDYSKIIKKIFPHEKGLPHPKLTPHFNHGLFFSSLKRYRQIEPTARAWGDLLMYGEVVTSTNTMLEKNPKLMPKLPSGFTVSATTQVAGRGRGSNVWIAPPGMLIFSTVINHPAHLAVSRPVVFIQYITAIAMVEAVQSYDRSYEDIPIKLKWPNDIYALDPTKSQEKPHYVKVGGILSQCLYFDGNYQIILGVGLNTINPRPTISISDLVPSGASELHLETLLARVLTRIEAIYAQFLREGFSADLEARYYRHWLHTRQDVTLEAEGGVKARVMGITRDWGMLKVEEMDASGRSTGKIWALQSDENSFDYWKGLVRRKV
;
A
#
# COMPACT_ATOMS: atom_id res chain seq x y z
N MET A 1 19.22 15.98 -10.17
CA MET A 1 17.77 16.11 -9.89
C MET A 1 17.46 15.47 -8.56
N ALA A 2 16.69 16.14 -7.69
CA ALA A 2 16.17 15.51 -6.48
C ALA A 2 15.20 14.37 -6.86
N PRO A 3 15.18 13.24 -6.12
CA PRO A 3 14.21 12.18 -6.37
C PRO A 3 12.79 12.74 -6.24
N ALA A 4 11.88 12.33 -7.14
CA ALA A 4 10.49 12.75 -7.07
C ALA A 4 9.85 12.19 -5.79
N LYS A 5 9.20 13.06 -5.03
CA LYS A 5 8.47 12.70 -3.81
C LYS A 5 7.11 12.14 -4.21
N LEU A 6 6.75 10.96 -3.71
CA LEU A 6 5.56 10.21 -4.15
C LEU A 6 4.60 9.83 -3.06
N ASN A 7 5.14 9.78 -1.85
CA ASN A 7 4.47 9.13 -0.76
C ASN A 7 3.69 10.20 -0.02
N VAL A 8 2.36 10.09 -0.02
CA VAL A 8 1.51 10.77 0.94
C VAL A 8 1.37 9.84 2.13
N LEU A 9 2.07 10.18 3.21
CA LEU A 9 2.13 9.38 4.42
C LEU A 9 1.05 9.87 5.38
N VAL A 10 0.10 8.99 5.72
CA VAL A 10 -0.99 9.29 6.65
C VAL A 10 -0.68 8.62 7.98
N TYR A 11 -0.48 9.40 9.04
CA TYR A 11 -0.25 8.86 10.38
C TYR A 11 -1.51 8.16 10.89
N THR A 12 -1.37 6.94 11.42
CA THR A 12 -2.46 6.11 11.97
C THR A 12 -2.15 5.57 13.37
N GLY A 13 -1.14 6.16 14.04
CA GLY A 13 -0.69 5.75 15.36
C GLY A 13 -1.51 6.37 16.50
N ILE A 14 -0.96 6.32 17.72
CA ILE A 14 -1.59 6.89 18.92
C ILE A 14 -1.95 8.36 18.68
N GLY A 15 -3.19 8.73 19.01
CA GLY A 15 -3.73 10.09 18.87
C GLY A 15 -4.74 10.26 17.73
N THR A 16 -4.81 9.36 16.76
CA THR A 16 -5.82 9.44 15.70
C THR A 16 -7.14 8.81 16.12
N THR A 17 -8.27 9.28 15.58
CA THR A 17 -9.49 8.47 15.53
C THR A 17 -9.56 7.66 14.24
N VAL A 18 -10.09 6.46 14.39
CA VAL A 18 -10.39 5.51 13.32
C VAL A 18 -11.13 6.17 12.15
N GLU A 19 -12.19 6.91 12.46
CA GLU A 19 -13.03 7.56 11.46
C GLU A 19 -12.27 8.64 10.68
N SER A 20 -11.48 9.48 11.38
CA SER A 20 -10.66 10.50 10.73
C SER A 20 -9.64 9.88 9.77
N VAL A 21 -8.97 8.79 10.16
CA VAL A 21 -8.02 8.08 9.29
C VAL A 21 -8.71 7.55 8.04
N ARG A 22 -9.90 6.95 8.19
CA ARG A 22 -10.70 6.42 7.07
C ARG A 22 -11.04 7.51 6.07
N HIS A 23 -11.62 8.62 6.53
CA HIS A 23 -11.99 9.75 5.66
C HIS A 23 -10.76 10.38 4.99
N CYS A 24 -9.67 10.53 5.74
CA CYS A 24 -8.40 11.05 5.25
C CYS A 24 -7.83 10.19 4.11
N ILE A 25 -7.65 8.89 4.32
CA ILE A 25 -7.10 7.97 3.31
C ILE A 25 -8.02 7.90 2.09
N TRP A 26 -9.33 7.79 2.29
CA TRP A 26 -10.31 7.74 1.20
C TRP A 26 -10.25 8.98 0.33
N SER A 27 -10.32 10.17 0.95
CA SER A 27 -10.30 11.45 0.23
C SER A 27 -8.97 11.63 -0.49
N LEU A 28 -7.83 11.38 0.17
CA LEU A 28 -6.53 11.55 -0.47
C LEU A 28 -6.32 10.58 -1.64
N ARG A 29 -6.76 9.32 -1.55
CA ARG A 29 -6.66 8.36 -2.67
C ARG A 29 -7.46 8.82 -3.87
N ARG A 30 -8.69 9.30 -3.66
CA ARG A 30 -9.56 9.84 -4.72
C ARG A 30 -8.97 11.10 -5.36
N LEU A 31 -8.39 11.99 -4.56
CA LEU A 31 -7.94 13.31 -5.04
C LEU A 31 -6.50 13.32 -5.58
N LEU A 32 -5.66 12.37 -5.18
CA LEU A 32 -4.24 12.31 -5.56
C LEU A 32 -3.87 11.10 -6.41
N GLY A 33 -4.73 10.09 -6.54
CA GLY A 33 -4.52 8.98 -7.46
C GLY A 33 -4.70 9.42 -8.92
N PRO A 34 -3.82 9.02 -9.86
CA PRO A 34 -2.72 8.06 -9.73
C PRO A 34 -1.36 8.66 -9.36
N ASN A 35 -1.27 9.97 -9.17
CA ASN A 35 0.00 10.71 -9.06
C ASN A 35 0.79 10.41 -7.78
N TYR A 36 0.11 10.01 -6.70
CA TYR A 36 0.74 9.72 -5.40
C TYR A 36 0.25 8.42 -4.78
N ALA A 37 1.13 7.77 -4.01
CA ALA A 37 0.77 6.63 -3.17
C ALA A 37 0.37 7.12 -1.77
N VAL A 38 -0.88 6.87 -1.36
CA VAL A 38 -1.38 7.19 -0.02
C VAL A 38 -1.16 5.99 0.91
N ILE A 39 -0.22 6.14 1.85
CA ILE A 39 0.32 5.06 2.68
C ILE A 39 0.05 5.36 4.15
N PRO A 40 -0.67 4.48 4.88
CA PRO A 40 -0.78 4.59 6.33
C PRO A 40 0.56 4.27 6.99
N ILE A 41 0.96 5.07 7.98
CA ILE A 41 2.19 4.87 8.75
C ILE A 41 1.95 5.01 10.25
N THR A 42 2.75 4.31 11.06
CA THR A 42 2.72 4.38 12.52
C THR A 42 3.89 5.21 13.06
N GLU A 43 3.87 5.51 14.35
CA GLU A 43 4.96 6.17 15.08
C GLU A 43 6.30 5.45 14.90
N ASN A 44 6.30 4.12 14.79
CA ASN A 44 7.52 3.35 14.54
C ASN A 44 8.18 3.73 13.21
N ILE A 45 7.39 3.92 12.15
CA ILE A 45 7.90 4.34 10.83
C ILE A 45 8.47 5.76 10.93
N VAL A 46 7.74 6.68 11.58
CA VAL A 46 8.20 8.06 11.77
C VAL A 46 9.55 8.11 12.50
N LEU A 47 9.71 7.28 13.54
CA LEU A 47 10.87 7.27 14.43
C LEU A 47 12.06 6.46 13.89
N LYS A 48 11.84 5.37 13.15
CA LYS A 48 12.90 4.38 12.85
C LYS A 48 13.25 4.28 11.36
N GLU A 49 12.33 4.59 10.46
CA GLU A 49 12.50 4.36 9.02
C GLU A 49 12.89 5.63 8.25
N PRO A 50 13.65 5.57 7.14
CA PRO A 50 14.07 6.74 6.37
C PRO A 50 12.98 7.21 5.39
N TRP A 51 11.93 7.85 5.90
CA TRP A 51 10.74 8.24 5.10
C TRP A 51 10.86 9.62 4.43
N GLN A 52 11.61 10.58 5.00
CA GLN A 52 11.60 11.99 4.59
C GLN A 52 11.95 12.21 3.10
N ALA A 53 12.85 11.38 2.55
CA ALA A 53 13.37 11.56 1.19
C ALA A 53 12.33 11.28 0.09
N THR A 54 11.29 10.50 0.38
CA THR A 54 10.27 10.07 -0.59
C THR A 54 8.88 10.65 -0.30
N CYS A 55 8.74 11.32 0.85
CA CYS A 55 7.48 11.87 1.32
C CYS A 55 7.17 13.19 0.61
N ALA A 56 6.04 13.22 -0.11
CA ALA A 56 5.48 14.42 -0.73
C ALA A 56 4.64 15.21 0.28
N LEU A 57 3.88 14.49 1.10
CA LEU A 57 2.99 15.06 2.10
C LEU A 57 2.93 14.15 3.32
N LEU A 58 3.12 14.73 4.50
CA LEU A 58 2.89 14.04 5.77
C LEU A 58 1.58 14.55 6.38
N VAL A 59 0.65 13.64 6.64
CA VAL A 59 -0.71 13.96 7.07
C VAL A 59 -0.99 13.43 8.47
N PHE A 60 -1.52 14.30 9.33
CA PHE A 60 -2.00 13.96 10.67
C PHE A 60 -3.53 14.17 10.73
N PRO A 61 -4.33 13.08 10.78
CA PRO A 61 -5.78 13.15 10.87
C PRO A 61 -6.31 13.73 12.19
N GLY A 62 -7.63 13.84 12.30
CA GLY A 62 -8.34 14.16 13.54
C GLY A 62 -8.20 13.10 14.64
N GLY A 63 -8.52 13.51 15.88
CA GLY A 63 -8.44 12.66 17.07
C GLY A 63 -8.13 13.45 18.35
N GLY A 64 -7.15 13.00 19.14
CA GLY A 64 -6.67 13.65 20.36
C GLY A 64 -5.17 13.96 20.27
N ASP A 65 -4.81 15.24 20.25
CA ASP A 65 -3.46 15.71 19.96
C ASP A 65 -2.40 15.29 21.01
N LEU A 66 -2.81 15.08 22.27
CA LEU A 66 -1.95 14.55 23.31
C LEU A 66 -1.40 13.15 22.99
N GLY A 67 -2.14 12.34 22.22
CA GLY A 67 -1.65 11.05 21.75
C GLY A 67 -0.46 11.19 20.80
N TYR A 68 -0.51 12.19 19.90
CA TYR A 68 0.63 12.52 19.03
C TYR A 68 1.83 12.98 19.86
N CYS A 69 1.58 13.85 20.84
CA CYS A 69 2.62 14.33 21.75
C CYS A 69 3.28 13.17 22.51
N GLN A 70 2.49 12.23 23.05
CA GLN A 70 2.98 11.07 23.78
C GLN A 70 3.87 10.18 22.89
N ALA A 71 3.49 9.98 21.64
CA ALA A 71 4.21 9.08 20.73
C ALA A 71 5.45 9.72 20.08
N LEU A 72 5.43 11.03 19.81
CA LEU A 72 6.39 11.67 18.89
C LEU A 72 7.20 12.83 19.48
N ASN A 73 6.92 13.29 20.71
CA ASN A 73 7.73 14.34 21.33
C ASN A 73 9.22 13.96 21.41
N GLY A 74 10.08 14.96 21.22
CA GLY A 74 11.52 14.77 21.07
C GLY A 74 11.90 14.38 19.65
N GLU A 75 12.26 13.12 19.43
CA GLU A 75 12.87 12.69 18.15
C GLU A 75 11.89 12.73 16.97
N GLY A 76 10.64 12.28 17.16
CA GLY A 76 9.63 12.30 16.10
C GLY A 76 9.40 13.72 15.58
N ASN A 77 9.17 14.67 16.49
CA ASN A 77 8.97 16.08 16.15
C ASN A 77 10.20 16.74 15.51
N ARG A 78 11.42 16.39 15.94
CA ARG A 78 12.64 16.85 15.26
C ARG A 78 12.66 16.41 13.80
N ARG A 79 12.39 15.13 13.54
CA ARG A 79 12.36 14.57 12.18
C ARG A 79 11.27 15.17 11.30
N ILE A 80 10.08 15.39 11.86
CA ILE A 80 8.95 16.04 11.17
C ILE A 80 9.29 17.51 10.87
N GLY A 81 9.78 18.25 11.87
CA GLY A 81 10.16 19.65 11.72
C GLY A 81 11.27 19.84 10.67
N ASP A 82 12.28 18.98 10.68
CA ASP A 82 13.37 19.02 9.69
C ASP A 82 12.89 18.69 8.28
N TYR A 83 11.95 17.74 8.14
CA TYR A 83 11.32 17.44 6.87
C TYR A 83 10.62 18.67 6.29
N VAL A 84 9.75 19.33 7.07
CA VAL A 84 9.02 20.51 6.61
C VAL A 84 9.98 21.67 6.31
N ARG A 85 10.91 22.00 7.22
CA ARG A 85 11.87 23.10 7.02
C ARG A 85 12.72 22.95 5.75
N ARG A 86 12.96 21.72 5.30
CA ARG A 86 13.74 21.39 4.08
C ARG A 86 12.86 21.22 2.83
N GLY A 87 11.69 21.86 2.78
CA GLY A 87 10.81 21.83 1.61
C GLY A 87 9.79 20.68 1.61
N GLY A 88 9.51 20.10 2.78
CA GLY A 88 8.41 19.13 2.95
C GLY A 88 7.06 19.82 3.17
N SER A 89 5.99 19.07 2.93
CA SER A 89 4.61 19.53 3.17
C SER A 89 3.96 18.74 4.30
N TYR A 90 3.33 19.46 5.23
CA TYR A 90 2.54 18.93 6.34
C TYR A 90 1.06 19.30 6.18
N LEU A 91 0.16 18.37 6.51
CA LEU A 91 -1.27 18.59 6.57
C LEU A 91 -1.85 18.06 7.88
N GLY A 92 -2.46 18.93 8.67
CA GLY A 92 -3.07 18.56 9.96
C GLY A 92 -4.56 18.85 9.97
N PHE A 93 -5.38 17.82 10.17
CA PHE A 93 -6.83 17.94 10.30
C PHE A 93 -7.24 17.93 11.78
N CYS A 94 -8.02 18.93 12.22
CA CYS A 94 -8.53 19.05 13.60
C CYS A 94 -7.41 18.86 14.63
N ALA A 95 -7.36 17.73 15.35
CA ALA A 95 -6.26 17.38 16.28
C ALA A 95 -4.87 17.48 15.65
N GLY A 96 -4.70 17.07 14.39
CA GLY A 96 -3.46 17.27 13.65
C GLY A 96 -3.16 18.75 13.36
N GLY A 97 -4.20 19.58 13.25
CA GLY A 97 -4.12 21.02 13.18
C GLY A 97 -3.65 21.64 14.51
N TYR A 98 -4.26 21.26 15.64
CA TYR A 98 -3.80 21.66 16.98
C TYR A 98 -2.34 21.27 17.23
N TYR A 99 -1.97 20.03 16.87
CA TYR A 99 -0.62 19.50 17.03
C TYR A 99 0.45 20.27 16.25
N GLY A 100 0.07 20.81 15.08
CA GLY A 100 0.94 21.65 14.26
C GLY A 100 1.12 23.10 14.77
N THR A 101 0.42 23.50 15.84
CA THR A 101 0.52 24.88 16.38
C THR A 101 1.59 25.01 17.45
N GLN A 102 1.83 26.22 17.97
CA GLN A 102 2.74 26.43 19.09
C GLN A 102 2.05 26.15 20.43
N LYS A 103 0.75 26.45 20.52
CA LYS A 103 -0.05 26.25 21.73
C LYS A 103 -1.46 25.74 21.36
N CYS A 104 -1.88 24.71 22.08
CA CYS A 104 -3.24 24.19 22.04
C CYS A 104 -4.01 24.69 23.27
N GLU A 105 -5.23 25.17 23.05
CA GLU A 105 -6.23 25.51 24.06
C GLU A 105 -7.55 24.85 23.68
N PHE A 106 -7.84 23.67 24.22
CA PHE A 106 -9.05 22.92 23.95
C PHE A 106 -9.91 22.80 25.21
N GLU A 107 -11.20 23.16 25.11
CA GLU A 107 -12.20 23.05 26.18
C GLU A 107 -11.73 23.70 27.50
N VAL A 108 -11.16 24.91 27.41
CA VAL A 108 -10.60 25.65 28.55
C VAL A 108 -11.68 25.88 29.62
N GLY A 109 -11.36 25.54 30.87
CA GLY A 109 -12.28 25.60 32.00
C GLY A 109 -13.18 24.35 32.17
N ASN A 110 -13.21 23.44 31.21
CA ASN A 110 -13.93 22.18 31.28
C ASN A 110 -12.99 21.05 31.72
N LYS A 111 -12.71 20.96 33.03
CA LYS A 111 -11.66 20.10 33.62
C LYS A 111 -11.55 18.65 33.06
N PRO A 112 -12.64 17.93 32.76
CA PRO A 112 -12.55 16.58 32.19
C PRO A 112 -12.00 16.52 30.76
N MET A 113 -12.13 17.59 29.98
CA MET A 113 -11.75 17.67 28.55
C MET A 113 -10.66 18.70 28.28
N GLU A 114 -10.30 19.51 29.27
CA GLU A 114 -9.34 20.61 29.14
C GLU A 114 -7.97 20.10 28.69
N VAL A 115 -7.52 20.59 27.53
CA VAL A 115 -6.16 20.38 27.04
C VAL A 115 -5.53 21.74 26.75
N VAL A 116 -4.63 22.16 27.63
CA VAL A 116 -3.89 23.41 27.49
C VAL A 116 -2.40 23.14 27.56
N GLY A 117 -1.65 23.54 26.53
CA GLY A 117 -0.21 23.38 26.57
C GLY A 117 0.50 23.71 25.27
N ARG A 118 1.84 23.71 25.34
CA ARG A 118 2.69 23.91 24.16
C ARG A 118 2.78 22.64 23.32
N ARG A 119 3.09 22.80 22.03
CA ARG A 119 3.44 21.72 21.10
C ARG A 119 4.80 22.03 20.48
N GLU A 120 5.60 21.00 20.21
CA GLU A 120 6.99 21.19 19.77
C GLU A 120 7.11 21.58 18.28
N LEU A 121 6.13 21.21 17.44
CA LEU A 121 6.16 21.49 16.00
C LEU A 121 6.10 23.00 15.71
N GLY A 122 5.10 23.69 16.28
CA GLY A 122 5.03 25.16 16.22
C GLY A 122 5.00 25.75 14.81
N PHE A 123 4.45 25.03 13.83
CA PHE A 123 4.35 25.51 12.44
C PHE A 123 3.47 26.74 12.34
N PHE A 124 2.32 26.73 13.01
CA PHE A 124 1.58 27.96 13.30
C PHE A 124 2.11 28.56 14.61
N PRO A 125 2.68 29.78 14.58
CA PRO A 125 3.39 30.38 15.72
C PRO A 125 2.45 31.03 16.76
N GLY A 126 1.22 30.55 16.85
CA GLY A 126 0.20 31.06 17.76
C GLY A 126 -0.60 29.94 18.43
N THR A 127 -1.75 30.32 18.96
CA THR A 127 -2.67 29.41 19.65
C THR A 127 -3.73 28.89 18.68
N CYS A 128 -3.96 27.59 18.64
CA CYS A 128 -5.23 27.04 18.15
C CYS A 128 -6.16 26.82 19.34
N ARG A 129 -7.33 27.45 19.29
CA ARG A 129 -8.31 27.44 20.38
C ARG A 129 -9.59 26.75 19.94
N GLY A 130 -10.10 25.80 20.72
CA GLY A 130 -11.41 25.20 20.46
C GLY A 130 -11.99 24.46 21.66
N GLY A 131 -13.03 23.63 21.51
CA GLY A 131 -13.86 23.51 20.32
C GLY A 131 -14.46 24.85 19.91
N ALA A 132 -14.26 25.24 18.65
CA ALA A 132 -14.71 26.51 18.09
C ALA A 132 -16.22 26.74 18.31
N PHE A 133 -16.98 25.65 18.35
CA PHE A 133 -18.36 25.57 18.80
C PHE A 133 -18.49 24.55 19.93
N LYS A 134 -19.29 24.88 20.94
CA LYS A 134 -19.58 24.03 22.10
C LYS A 134 -20.39 22.79 21.74
N GLY A 135 -20.30 21.79 22.60
CA GLY A 135 -21.12 20.57 22.55
C GLY A 135 -20.35 19.33 22.11
N PHE A 136 -19.04 19.42 21.89
CA PHE A 136 -18.19 18.26 21.62
C PHE A 136 -18.23 17.24 22.77
N GLU A 137 -18.25 15.97 22.42
CA GLU A 137 -18.14 14.87 23.37
C GLU A 137 -17.23 13.76 22.81
N TYR A 138 -16.25 13.32 23.60
CA TYR A 138 -15.34 12.25 23.18
C TYR A 138 -16.09 10.96 22.85
N ARG A 139 -15.67 10.32 21.75
CA ARG A 139 -16.23 9.03 21.28
C ARG A 139 -17.73 9.12 20.92
N SER A 140 -18.20 10.31 20.57
CA SER A 140 -19.56 10.57 20.14
C SER A 140 -19.56 11.57 18.98
N GLU A 141 -20.62 11.51 18.17
CA GLU A 141 -20.93 12.50 17.15
C GLU A 141 -21.71 13.71 17.73
N ARG A 142 -21.91 13.75 19.05
CA ARG A 142 -22.48 14.93 19.71
C ARG A 142 -21.54 16.13 19.56
N GLY A 143 -22.09 17.22 19.04
CA GLY A 143 -21.35 18.42 18.68
C GLY A 143 -21.00 18.51 17.19
N ALA A 144 -21.12 17.41 16.44
CA ALA A 144 -20.89 17.39 15.01
C ALA A 144 -21.89 18.30 14.27
N ARG A 145 -21.40 19.06 13.30
CA ARG A 145 -22.24 19.97 12.49
C ARG A 145 -21.62 20.29 11.13
N ALA A 146 -22.45 20.84 10.25
CA ALA A 146 -22.08 21.28 8.92
C ALA A 146 -21.79 22.77 9.02
N VAL A 147 -20.51 23.12 9.09
CA VAL A 147 -20.09 24.52 9.21
C VAL A 147 -19.95 25.14 7.83
N ARG A 148 -20.41 26.38 7.68
CA ARG A 148 -20.08 27.20 6.51
C ARG A 148 -18.73 27.86 6.71
N LEU A 149 -17.90 27.77 5.68
CA LEU A 149 -16.61 28.44 5.61
C LEU A 149 -16.60 29.42 4.45
N THR A 150 -16.11 30.63 4.70
CA THR A 150 -15.88 31.64 3.67
C THR A 150 -14.44 31.52 3.17
N VAL A 151 -14.29 31.40 1.86
CA VAL A 151 -12.98 31.36 1.18
C VAL A 151 -12.64 32.77 0.67
N PRO A 152 -11.55 33.39 1.15
CA PRO A 152 -11.16 34.73 0.70
C PRO A 152 -10.88 34.78 -0.81
N LYS A 153 -11.30 35.86 -1.48
CA LYS A 153 -10.98 36.07 -2.90
C LYS A 153 -9.47 36.14 -3.10
N GLY A 154 -8.98 35.40 -4.09
CA GLY A 154 -7.54 35.31 -4.39
C GLY A 154 -6.75 34.39 -3.45
N ALA A 155 -7.42 33.69 -2.52
CA ALA A 155 -6.75 32.66 -1.72
C ALA A 155 -6.19 31.56 -2.63
N PHE A 156 -6.90 31.15 -3.68
CA PHE A 156 -6.45 30.14 -4.64
C PHE A 156 -6.36 30.71 -6.06
N GLU A 157 -5.42 30.21 -6.87
CA GLU A 157 -5.31 30.57 -8.29
C GLU A 157 -6.43 29.94 -9.13
N GLN A 158 -6.88 28.76 -8.72
CA GLN A 158 -7.97 28.01 -9.33
C GLN A 158 -9.33 28.42 -8.76
N GLU A 159 -10.38 28.24 -9.54
CA GLU A 159 -11.75 28.60 -9.15
C GLU A 159 -12.24 27.68 -8.03
N VAL A 160 -12.52 28.26 -6.86
CA VAL A 160 -13.08 27.60 -5.69
C VAL A 160 -14.29 28.41 -5.26
N ALA A 161 -15.37 27.74 -4.85
CA ALA A 161 -16.56 28.42 -4.35
C ALA A 161 -16.20 29.36 -3.18
N SER A 162 -16.80 30.55 -3.17
CA SER A 162 -16.58 31.55 -2.10
C SER A 162 -17.11 31.09 -0.74
N GLU A 163 -18.04 30.14 -0.77
CA GLU A 163 -18.59 29.49 0.41
C GLU A 163 -18.52 27.98 0.22
N ILE A 164 -18.09 27.27 1.25
CA ILE A 164 -18.06 25.81 1.27
C ILE A 164 -18.67 25.30 2.58
N ILE A 165 -19.19 24.09 2.54
CA ILE A 165 -19.66 23.39 3.74
C ILE A 165 -18.67 22.29 4.08
N SER A 166 -18.28 22.22 5.35
CA SER A 166 -17.36 21.20 5.87
C SER A 166 -17.92 20.57 7.12
N TYR A 167 -17.61 19.29 7.34
CA TYR A 167 -17.91 18.63 8.60
C TYR A 167 -17.03 19.26 9.70
N TYR A 168 -17.60 19.45 10.88
CA TYR A 168 -16.90 19.92 12.06
C TYR A 168 -17.26 19.03 13.23
N ASN A 169 -16.25 18.63 14.01
CA ASN A 169 -16.45 18.07 15.35
C ASN A 169 -15.19 18.33 16.20
N GLY A 170 -15.27 19.26 17.17
CA GLY A 170 -14.15 19.60 18.08
C GLY A 170 -12.99 20.41 17.47
N GLY A 171 -13.11 20.87 16.23
CA GLY A 171 -12.12 21.70 15.55
C GLY A 171 -11.85 23.04 16.25
N GLY A 172 -10.70 23.67 15.96
CA GLY A 172 -10.30 24.94 16.57
C GLY A 172 -10.25 26.11 15.60
N VAL A 173 -10.18 27.31 16.14
CA VAL A 173 -9.84 28.55 15.43
C VAL A 173 -8.36 28.89 15.65
N PHE A 174 -7.69 29.35 14.60
CA PHE A 174 -6.30 29.82 14.66
C PHE A 174 -6.28 31.28 15.10
N VAL A 175 -5.95 31.52 16.36
CA VAL A 175 -6.07 32.83 17.03
C VAL A 175 -5.07 33.83 16.46
N ASP A 176 -5.54 35.05 16.20
CA ASP A 176 -4.75 36.18 15.69
C ASP A 176 -4.03 35.91 14.35
N ALA A 177 -4.57 35.00 13.53
CA ALA A 177 -3.92 34.55 12.31
C ALA A 177 -3.65 35.71 11.31
N ALA A 178 -4.47 36.76 11.30
CA ALA A 178 -4.26 37.91 10.42
C ALA A 178 -3.15 38.86 10.93
N SER A 179 -2.81 38.80 12.21
CA SER A 179 -1.80 39.62 12.88
C SER A 179 -0.42 38.98 12.86
N VAL A 180 -0.32 37.66 12.64
CA VAL A 180 0.97 36.96 12.51
C VAL A 180 1.58 37.03 11.08
N LYS A 181 1.18 38.02 10.27
CA LYS A 181 1.59 38.17 8.86
C LYS A 181 3.10 38.23 8.63
N ASP A 182 3.86 38.77 9.59
CA ASP A 182 5.32 38.86 9.52
C ASP A 182 6.02 37.49 9.45
N ARG A 183 5.30 36.38 9.67
CA ARG A 183 5.79 35.00 9.61
C ARG A 183 5.18 34.16 8.49
N LYS A 184 4.63 34.78 7.43
CA LYS A 184 4.12 34.08 6.22
C LYS A 184 3.02 33.06 6.53
N VAL A 185 2.02 33.48 7.31
CA VAL A 185 0.77 32.74 7.51
C VAL A 185 -0.30 33.32 6.58
N GLU A 186 -1.01 32.46 5.87
CA GLU A 186 -2.13 32.79 5.00
C GLU A 186 -3.41 32.13 5.52
N VAL A 187 -4.49 32.89 5.65
CA VAL A 187 -5.81 32.37 5.99
C VAL A 187 -6.51 31.92 4.70
N LEU A 188 -6.80 30.63 4.59
CA LEU A 188 -7.43 30.04 3.40
C LEU A 188 -8.95 29.92 3.52
N ALA A 189 -9.47 29.84 4.75
CA ALA A 189 -10.89 29.85 5.02
C ALA A 189 -11.17 30.33 6.45
N THR A 190 -12.32 30.98 6.65
CA THR A 190 -12.81 31.43 7.96
C THR A 190 -14.18 30.83 8.26
N TYR A 191 -14.48 30.58 9.53
CA TYR A 191 -15.85 30.26 9.94
C TYR A 191 -16.77 31.45 9.69
N ASP A 192 -17.92 31.20 9.08
CA ASP A 192 -18.97 32.22 8.86
C ASP A 192 -19.70 32.52 10.19
N GLU A 193 -20.02 31.46 10.94
CA GLU A 193 -20.81 31.51 12.17
C GLU A 193 -20.05 32.18 13.34
N GLU A 194 -20.79 32.66 14.35
CA GLU A 194 -20.20 33.14 15.61
C GLU A 194 -19.57 32.00 16.41
N LEU A 195 -18.36 32.22 16.89
CA LEU A 195 -17.59 31.22 17.63
C LEU A 195 -17.95 31.26 19.12
N ASP A 196 -17.90 30.11 19.78
CA ASP A 196 -18.06 29.99 21.23
C ASP A 196 -16.75 30.28 22.01
N VAL A 197 -15.67 30.53 21.27
CA VAL A 197 -14.34 30.86 21.79
C VAL A 197 -13.82 32.13 21.12
N ASP A 198 -12.94 32.84 21.80
CA ASP A 198 -12.30 34.03 21.26
C ASP A 198 -11.29 33.65 20.15
N GLY A 199 -11.52 34.12 18.92
CA GLY A 199 -10.62 33.92 17.79
C GLY A 199 -9.56 35.02 17.62
N GLY A 200 -9.58 36.06 18.46
CA GLY A 200 -8.70 37.22 18.33
C GLY A 200 -9.14 38.12 17.18
N ASP A 201 -8.24 38.36 16.23
CA ASP A 201 -8.48 39.23 15.06
C ASP A 201 -9.42 38.68 13.98
N GLY A 202 -9.92 37.46 14.12
CA GLY A 202 -10.80 36.85 13.14
C GLY A 202 -11.24 35.43 13.48
N LYS A 203 -11.79 34.74 12.49
CA LYS A 203 -12.37 33.39 12.63
C LYS A 203 -11.63 32.37 11.76
N ALA A 204 -10.30 32.43 11.72
CA ALA A 204 -9.48 31.60 10.83
C ALA A 204 -9.68 30.10 11.10
N ALA A 205 -10.28 29.40 10.14
CA ALA A 205 -10.60 27.97 10.22
C ALA A 205 -9.55 27.10 9.52
N VAL A 206 -8.89 27.64 8.49
CA VAL A 206 -7.83 26.96 7.75
C VAL A 206 -6.70 27.93 7.49
N VAL A 207 -5.47 27.55 7.87
CA VAL A 207 -4.27 28.36 7.67
C VAL A 207 -3.19 27.58 6.93
N LEU A 208 -2.44 28.28 6.08
CA LEU A 208 -1.22 27.81 5.46
C LEU A 208 -0.02 28.57 6.03
N CYS A 209 0.91 27.85 6.63
CA CYS A 209 2.12 28.39 7.22
C CYS A 209 3.32 28.06 6.33
N THR A 210 4.15 29.05 6.00
CA THR A 210 5.46 28.79 5.37
C THR A 210 6.51 28.55 6.45
N VAL A 211 7.16 27.38 6.42
CA VAL A 211 8.11 26.96 7.45
C VAL A 211 9.42 26.55 6.80
N GLY A 212 10.45 27.40 6.91
CA GLY A 212 11.67 27.23 6.13
C GLY A 212 11.35 27.28 4.63
N ASP A 213 11.77 26.24 3.90
CA ASP A 213 11.47 26.07 2.47
C ASP A 213 10.15 25.30 2.22
N GLY A 214 9.51 24.77 3.27
CA GLY A 214 8.30 23.96 3.15
C GLY A 214 7.04 24.66 3.64
N LYS A 215 5.96 23.87 3.75
CA LYS A 215 4.61 24.37 4.03
C LYS A 215 3.88 23.47 5.03
N ALA A 216 3.07 24.07 5.88
CA ALA A 216 2.17 23.35 6.78
C ALA A 216 0.75 23.92 6.66
N LEU A 217 -0.19 23.10 6.21
CA LEU A 217 -1.61 23.45 6.17
C LEU A 217 -2.31 22.84 7.38
N LEU A 218 -3.00 23.67 8.15
CA LEU A 218 -3.67 23.27 9.38
C LEU A 218 -5.15 23.63 9.27
N THR A 219 -6.03 22.69 9.62
CA THR A 219 -7.49 22.91 9.60
C THR A 219 -8.08 22.69 10.99
N GLY A 220 -9.04 23.53 11.35
CA GLY A 220 -10.00 23.27 12.42
C GLY A 220 -11.09 22.28 11.97
N PRO A 221 -11.84 22.56 10.90
CA PRO A 221 -12.87 21.66 10.39
C PRO A 221 -12.24 20.50 9.58
N HIS A 222 -13.08 19.57 9.13
CA HIS A 222 -12.68 18.37 8.40
C HIS A 222 -13.12 18.41 6.94
N PRO A 223 -12.38 19.11 6.06
CA PRO A 223 -12.68 19.09 4.63
C PRO A 223 -12.47 17.70 4.01
N GLU A 224 -11.81 16.76 4.68
CA GLU A 224 -11.61 15.37 4.25
C GLU A 224 -12.83 14.46 4.48
N PHE A 225 -13.81 14.91 5.28
CA PHE A 225 -15.01 14.12 5.56
C PHE A 225 -16.04 14.29 4.42
N ALA A 226 -16.39 13.18 3.79
CA ALA A 226 -17.36 13.11 2.69
C ALA A 226 -18.65 12.47 3.20
N ALA A 227 -19.80 13.01 2.81
CA ALA A 227 -21.11 12.51 3.26
C ALA A 227 -21.31 11.02 2.93
N ALA A 228 -20.82 10.57 1.78
CA ALA A 228 -20.90 9.17 1.35
C ALA A 228 -20.20 8.16 2.30
N ASN A 229 -19.38 8.64 3.23
CA ASN A 229 -18.70 7.81 4.21
C ASN A 229 -19.22 8.01 5.65
N LEU A 230 -20.16 8.92 5.88
CA LEU A 230 -20.73 9.15 7.21
C LEU A 230 -21.82 8.13 7.51
N ASN A 231 -21.75 7.49 8.67
CA ASN A 231 -22.79 6.55 9.10
C ASN A 231 -23.94 7.31 9.78
N PRO A 232 -25.21 6.91 9.60
CA PRO A 232 -26.33 7.50 10.33
C PRO A 232 -26.15 7.40 11.86
N GLN A 233 -26.55 8.44 12.59
CA GLN A 233 -26.48 8.49 14.04
C GLN A 233 -27.86 8.85 14.63
N PRO A 234 -28.79 7.87 14.75
CA PRO A 234 -30.16 8.13 15.19
C PRO A 234 -30.27 8.74 16.58
N SER A 235 -29.24 8.55 17.42
CA SER A 235 -29.14 9.09 18.78
C SER A 235 -28.63 10.53 18.84
N VAL A 236 -28.18 11.12 17.72
CA VAL A 236 -27.63 12.47 17.66
C VAL A 236 -28.60 13.39 16.92
N PRO A 237 -29.29 14.31 17.63
CA PRO A 237 -30.25 15.21 17.01
C PRO A 237 -29.65 16.06 15.90
N GLY A 238 -30.28 16.06 14.71
CA GLY A 238 -29.86 16.86 13.57
C GLY A 238 -28.72 16.26 12.73
N TYR A 239 -28.25 15.06 13.05
CA TYR A 239 -27.15 14.42 12.31
C TYR A 239 -27.53 14.06 10.86
N ASP A 240 -28.76 13.64 10.60
CA ASP A 240 -29.21 13.33 9.22
C ASP A 240 -29.25 14.58 8.33
N ASP A 241 -29.64 15.72 8.90
CA ASP A 241 -29.61 17.03 8.23
C ASP A 241 -28.16 17.47 7.95
N LEU A 242 -27.24 17.23 8.89
CA LEU A 242 -25.80 17.40 8.69
C LEU A 242 -25.30 16.59 7.48
N VAL A 243 -25.58 15.28 7.45
CA VAL A 243 -25.15 14.40 6.34
C VAL A 243 -25.74 14.88 5.01
N THR A 244 -27.02 15.26 5.01
CA THR A 244 -27.72 15.78 3.81
C THR A 244 -27.06 17.06 3.29
N LYS A 245 -26.75 18.01 4.17
CA LYS A 245 -26.06 19.27 3.82
C LYS A 245 -24.67 19.02 3.24
N LEU A 246 -23.91 18.10 3.85
CA LEU A 246 -22.59 17.71 3.34
C LEU A 246 -22.69 17.04 1.97
N GLY A 247 -23.71 16.20 1.75
CA GLY A 247 -23.95 15.53 0.47
C GLY A 247 -24.23 16.53 -0.64
N GLY A 248 -25.05 17.55 -0.37
CA GLY A 248 -25.34 18.62 -1.32
C GLY A 248 -24.13 19.49 -1.69
N ALA A 249 -23.13 19.58 -0.81
CA ALA A 249 -21.94 20.41 -0.97
C ALA A 249 -20.65 19.62 -1.28
N ASP A 250 -20.74 18.30 -1.56
CA ASP A 250 -19.55 17.43 -1.67
C ASP A 250 -18.59 17.87 -2.77
N LYS A 251 -19.13 18.37 -3.89
CA LYS A 251 -18.34 18.85 -5.03
C LYS A 251 -17.48 20.06 -4.64
N ASP A 252 -18.06 21.05 -3.98
CA ASP A 252 -17.36 22.28 -3.59
C ASP A 252 -16.36 22.01 -2.46
N ARG A 253 -16.72 21.13 -1.51
CA ARG A 253 -15.81 20.61 -0.48
C ARG A 253 -14.59 19.91 -1.10
N ALA A 254 -14.82 19.00 -2.05
CA ALA A 254 -13.75 18.27 -2.72
C ALA A 254 -12.86 19.21 -3.54
N ALA A 255 -13.44 20.17 -4.26
CA ALA A 255 -12.70 21.20 -5.01
C ALA A 255 -11.82 22.05 -4.08
N PHE A 256 -12.34 22.46 -2.92
CA PHE A 256 -11.55 23.18 -1.91
C PHE A 256 -10.38 22.34 -1.38
N LEU A 257 -10.61 21.06 -1.07
CA LEU A 257 -9.53 20.18 -0.61
C LEU A 257 -8.48 19.95 -1.70
N LYS A 258 -8.88 19.79 -2.98
CA LYS A 258 -7.93 19.77 -4.11
C LYS A 258 -7.11 21.05 -4.14
N ALA A 259 -7.76 22.21 -3.97
CA ALA A 259 -7.06 23.49 -4.00
C ALA A 259 -6.04 23.66 -2.87
N CYS A 260 -6.37 23.15 -1.68
CA CYS A 260 -5.45 23.07 -0.54
C CYS A 260 -4.24 22.17 -0.85
N LEU A 261 -4.46 21.00 -1.46
CA LEU A 261 -3.39 20.07 -1.85
C LEU A 261 -2.48 20.66 -2.94
N THR A 262 -3.03 21.36 -3.93
CA THR A 262 -2.24 22.09 -4.93
C THR A 262 -1.38 23.17 -4.27
N LYS A 263 -1.92 23.92 -3.29
CA LYS A 263 -1.13 24.92 -2.54
C LYS A 263 0.04 24.32 -1.78
N LEU A 264 -0.11 23.08 -1.30
CA LEU A 264 0.96 22.29 -0.67
C LEU A 264 1.97 21.73 -1.70
N GLY A 265 1.77 21.98 -3.00
CA GLY A 265 2.67 21.58 -4.07
C GLY A 265 2.40 20.19 -4.64
N LEU A 266 1.22 19.59 -4.37
CA LEU A 266 0.83 18.30 -4.94
C LEU A 266 0.10 18.46 -6.27
N GLU A 267 0.25 17.43 -7.10
CA GLU A 267 -0.46 17.27 -8.37
C GLU A 267 -1.77 16.49 -8.15
N VAL A 268 -2.90 17.19 -8.18
CA VAL A 268 -4.23 16.60 -7.95
C VAL A 268 -4.79 15.95 -9.20
N SER A 269 -5.63 14.94 -9.03
CA SER A 269 -6.27 14.23 -10.14
C SER A 269 -7.31 15.12 -10.85
N PRO A 270 -7.26 15.19 -12.20
CA PRO A 270 -8.22 15.97 -12.99
C PRO A 270 -9.63 15.37 -12.96
N HIS A 271 -9.75 14.08 -12.65
CA HIS A 271 -11.02 13.38 -12.53
C HIS A 271 -11.23 12.93 -11.09
N ASP A 272 -12.45 13.06 -10.58
CA ASP A 272 -12.84 12.41 -9.33
C ASP A 272 -12.95 10.91 -9.58
N THR A 273 -11.81 10.22 -9.64
CA THR A 273 -11.78 8.77 -9.69
C THR A 273 -12.34 8.25 -8.37
N GLY A 274 -13.58 7.74 -8.40
CA GLY A 274 -14.17 7.05 -7.25
C GLY A 274 -13.22 5.98 -6.72
N VAL A 275 -13.31 5.64 -5.42
CA VAL A 275 -12.57 4.48 -4.90
C VAL A 275 -12.97 3.27 -5.74
N PRO A 276 -12.02 2.58 -6.39
CA PRO A 276 -12.39 1.51 -7.28
C PRO A 276 -13.09 0.41 -6.48
N SER A 277 -14.32 0.07 -6.88
CA SER A 277 -14.95 -1.17 -6.47
C SER A 277 -14.06 -2.34 -6.88
N LEU A 278 -14.08 -3.42 -6.11
CA LEU A 278 -13.37 -4.62 -6.51
C LEU A 278 -13.95 -5.09 -7.85
N SER A 279 -13.08 -5.35 -8.82
CA SER A 279 -13.51 -5.86 -10.12
C SER A 279 -13.96 -7.32 -10.00
N HIS A 280 -14.68 -7.81 -11.00
CA HIS A 280 -14.88 -9.24 -11.15
C HIS A 280 -13.52 -9.97 -11.26
N LEU A 281 -13.46 -11.17 -10.70
CA LEU A 281 -12.35 -12.11 -10.80
C LEU A 281 -12.63 -13.06 -11.96
N HIS A 282 -12.04 -12.78 -13.11
CA HIS A 282 -12.19 -13.59 -14.31
C HIS A 282 -11.32 -14.84 -14.21
N LEU A 283 -11.97 -15.99 -14.05
CA LEU A 283 -11.33 -17.31 -14.02
C LEU A 283 -11.33 -17.90 -15.43
N SER A 284 -10.17 -18.26 -15.92
CA SER A 284 -9.95 -18.75 -17.28
C SER A 284 -8.93 -19.88 -17.31
N SER A 285 -8.96 -20.69 -18.37
CA SER A 285 -8.06 -21.81 -18.56
C SER A 285 -7.41 -21.79 -19.94
N ILE A 286 -6.23 -22.41 -20.06
CA ILE A 286 -5.57 -22.69 -21.33
C ILE A 286 -6.31 -23.74 -22.18
N THR A 287 -7.10 -24.60 -21.52
CA THR A 287 -7.96 -25.64 -22.12
C THR A 287 -9.43 -25.27 -21.96
N ASP A 288 -10.25 -25.70 -22.92
CA ASP A 288 -11.69 -25.40 -22.91
C ASP A 288 -12.44 -26.08 -21.76
N THR A 289 -11.88 -27.13 -21.15
CA THR A 289 -12.52 -27.86 -20.03
C THR A 289 -12.00 -27.48 -18.65
N GLY A 290 -10.84 -26.81 -18.56
CA GLY A 290 -10.14 -26.66 -17.28
C GLY A 290 -10.90 -25.83 -16.24
N VAL A 291 -11.70 -24.85 -16.66
CA VAL A 291 -12.56 -24.10 -15.72
C VAL A 291 -13.68 -24.98 -15.17
N SER A 292 -14.37 -25.74 -16.02
CA SER A 292 -15.45 -26.65 -15.60
C SER A 292 -14.93 -27.80 -14.71
N GLU A 293 -13.74 -28.32 -15.01
CA GLU A 293 -13.05 -29.30 -14.16
C GLU A 293 -12.75 -28.71 -12.77
N LEU A 294 -12.21 -27.49 -12.71
CA LEU A 294 -11.94 -26.81 -11.43
C LEU A 294 -13.21 -26.53 -10.63
N LEU A 295 -14.29 -26.08 -11.28
CA LEU A 295 -15.59 -25.88 -10.63
C LEU A 295 -16.15 -27.20 -10.07
N THR A 296 -15.92 -28.31 -10.77
CA THR A 296 -16.28 -29.65 -10.29
C THR A 296 -15.51 -30.00 -9.01
N ASP A 297 -14.20 -29.70 -8.95
CA ASP A 297 -13.39 -29.90 -7.74
C ASP A 297 -13.84 -29.01 -6.57
N TRP A 298 -14.39 -27.84 -6.89
CA TRP A 298 -14.96 -26.88 -5.93
C TRP A 298 -16.37 -27.25 -5.48
N SER A 299 -17.04 -28.23 -6.09
CA SER A 299 -18.43 -28.60 -5.73
C SER A 299 -18.66 -28.85 -4.24
N GLY A 300 -17.66 -29.40 -3.53
CA GLY A 300 -17.74 -29.63 -2.07
C GLY A 300 -17.60 -28.38 -1.19
N ILE A 301 -17.31 -27.22 -1.77
CA ILE A 301 -17.20 -25.92 -1.07
C ILE A 301 -18.12 -24.85 -1.67
N ILE A 302 -18.91 -25.21 -2.70
CA ILE A 302 -19.91 -24.34 -3.33
C ILE A 302 -21.26 -24.60 -2.67
N ASP A 303 -21.81 -23.57 -2.04
CA ASP A 303 -23.18 -23.54 -1.54
C ASP A 303 -24.11 -23.02 -2.65
N LYS A 304 -25.22 -23.72 -2.89
CA LYS A 304 -26.26 -23.30 -3.84
C LYS A 304 -27.46 -22.73 -3.10
N GLU A 305 -27.76 -21.45 -3.30
CA GLU A 305 -28.87 -20.75 -2.67
C GLU A 305 -29.66 -19.97 -3.72
N ASN A 306 -30.97 -20.24 -3.87
CA ASN A 306 -31.85 -19.55 -4.82
C ASN A 306 -31.36 -19.55 -6.29
N GLY A 307 -30.62 -20.57 -6.70
CA GLY A 307 -30.05 -20.66 -8.06
C GLY A 307 -28.69 -19.97 -8.22
N GLU A 308 -28.19 -19.32 -7.17
CA GLU A 308 -26.87 -18.69 -7.11
C GLU A 308 -25.84 -19.62 -6.45
N GLU A 309 -24.58 -19.51 -6.86
CA GLU A 309 -23.46 -20.31 -6.36
C GLU A 309 -22.49 -19.45 -5.55
N TRP A 310 -22.14 -19.92 -4.36
CA TRP A 310 -21.38 -19.14 -3.39
C TRP A 310 -20.28 -19.98 -2.75
N ILE A 311 -19.13 -19.38 -2.45
CA ILE A 311 -18.10 -19.97 -1.59
C ILE A 311 -17.98 -19.09 -0.34
N ARG A 312 -18.51 -19.56 0.78
CA ARG A 312 -18.37 -18.91 2.10
C ARG A 312 -17.14 -19.46 2.81
N ALA A 313 -15.98 -18.89 2.48
CA ALA A 313 -14.73 -19.22 3.14
C ALA A 313 -14.62 -18.51 4.51
N GLU A 314 -13.54 -18.78 5.23
CA GLU A 314 -13.32 -18.27 6.58
C GLU A 314 -13.21 -16.75 6.64
N THR A 315 -12.54 -16.15 5.65
CA THR A 315 -12.30 -14.72 5.60
C THR A 315 -13.13 -14.05 4.53
N ASP A 316 -13.18 -14.63 3.32
CA ASP A 316 -13.85 -14.00 2.19
C ASP A 316 -15.10 -14.78 1.76
N THR A 317 -16.12 -14.04 1.32
CA THR A 317 -17.26 -14.61 0.59
C THR A 317 -17.06 -14.39 -0.90
N PHE A 318 -17.13 -15.46 -1.68
CA PHE A 318 -17.10 -15.39 -3.14
C PHE A 318 -18.47 -15.71 -3.72
N HIS A 319 -18.93 -14.89 -4.66
CA HIS A 319 -20.13 -15.13 -5.46
C HIS A 319 -19.71 -15.60 -6.85
N ILE A 320 -20.08 -16.82 -7.24
CA ILE A 320 -19.81 -17.35 -8.56
C ILE A 320 -20.97 -16.95 -9.47
N GLN A 321 -20.68 -16.09 -10.46
CA GLN A 321 -21.67 -15.53 -11.35
C GLN A 321 -21.56 -16.15 -12.74
N ASN A 322 -22.70 -16.50 -13.34
CA ASN A 322 -22.75 -17.03 -14.70
C ASN A 322 -23.05 -15.93 -15.72
N GLU A 323 -22.74 -16.16 -16.99
CA GLU A 323 -23.02 -15.23 -18.11
C GLU A 323 -24.50 -14.78 -18.12
N ASP A 324 -25.42 -15.70 -17.86
CA ASP A 324 -26.85 -15.45 -17.88
C ASP A 324 -27.32 -14.51 -16.74
N THR A 325 -26.61 -14.50 -15.61
CA THR A 325 -26.96 -13.70 -14.42
C THR A 325 -26.44 -12.26 -14.51
N ILE A 326 -25.28 -12.03 -15.12
CA ILE A 326 -24.66 -10.69 -15.22
C ILE A 326 -25.45 -9.75 -16.14
N TRP A 327 -25.94 -10.25 -17.28
CA TRP A 327 -26.65 -9.43 -18.26
C TRP A 327 -28.15 -9.31 -17.98
N SER A 328 -28.63 -9.87 -16.86
CA SER A 328 -29.97 -9.66 -16.39
C SER A 328 -30.14 -8.23 -15.86
N LEU A 329 -31.34 -7.65 -16.02
CA LEU A 329 -31.68 -6.33 -15.47
C LEU A 329 -31.47 -6.26 -13.94
N GLU A 330 -31.74 -7.37 -13.24
CA GLU A 330 -31.55 -7.50 -11.79
C GLU A 330 -30.06 -7.56 -11.40
N GLY A 331 -29.22 -8.29 -12.16
CA GLY A 331 -27.77 -8.38 -11.92
C GLY A 331 -27.01 -7.07 -12.17
N LEU A 332 -27.45 -6.28 -13.16
CA LEU A 332 -26.95 -4.92 -13.40
C LEU A 332 -27.39 -3.96 -12.28
N GLN A 333 -28.63 -4.08 -11.80
CA GLN A 333 -29.17 -3.25 -10.72
C GLN A 333 -28.53 -3.53 -9.35
N GLN A 334 -28.23 -4.80 -9.04
CA GLN A 334 -27.46 -5.21 -7.85
C GLN A 334 -26.00 -4.73 -7.90
N SER A 335 -25.35 -4.80 -9.07
CA SER A 335 -23.98 -4.32 -9.24
C SER A 335 -23.84 -2.80 -9.11
N LEU A 336 -24.93 -2.05 -9.30
CA LEU A 336 -25.03 -0.60 -9.08
C LEU A 336 -25.42 -0.22 -7.64
N THR A 337 -25.96 -1.14 -6.83
CA THR A 337 -26.49 -0.87 -5.48
C THR A 337 -25.58 -1.37 -4.34
N GLU A 338 -24.57 -2.19 -4.62
CA GLU A 338 -23.56 -2.60 -3.63
C GLU A 338 -22.56 -1.46 -3.31
N THR A 339 -23.04 -0.44 -2.62
CA THR A 339 -22.18 0.46 -1.85
C THR A 339 -22.71 0.62 -0.43
N THR A 340 -21.78 0.37 0.50
CA THR A 340 -21.63 1.03 1.81
C THR A 340 -22.75 0.87 2.82
N ASP A 341 -22.65 -0.16 3.67
CA ASP A 341 -23.08 -0.07 5.09
C ASP A 341 -22.46 -1.17 5.97
N SER A 342 -22.23 -2.39 5.45
CA SER A 342 -21.78 -3.54 6.27
C SER A 342 -20.26 -3.78 6.31
N ASN A 343 -19.49 -3.16 5.42
CA ASN A 343 -18.09 -3.54 5.12
C ASN A 343 -17.05 -2.77 5.94
N ILE A 344 -17.42 -2.21 7.10
CA ILE A 344 -16.51 -1.47 7.97
C ILE A 344 -16.17 -2.36 9.17
N SER A 345 -14.88 -2.51 9.47
CA SER A 345 -14.41 -3.25 10.67
C SER A 345 -14.62 -2.41 11.94
N GLU A 346 -14.57 -3.00 13.13
CA GLU A 346 -14.62 -2.27 14.42
C GLU A 346 -13.52 -1.18 14.52
N ASN A 347 -12.46 -1.31 13.73
CA ASN A 347 -11.30 -0.41 13.66
C ASN A 347 -11.41 0.59 12.49
N GLY A 348 -12.58 0.66 11.83
CA GLY A 348 -12.98 1.59 10.77
C GLY A 348 -12.08 1.67 9.53
N SER A 349 -11.23 0.68 9.29
CA SER A 349 -10.79 0.38 7.92
C SER A 349 -11.92 -0.30 7.15
N ILE A 350 -11.96 -0.09 5.82
CA ILE A 350 -12.76 -0.95 4.93
C ILE A 350 -12.32 -2.38 5.21
N ASP A 351 -13.24 -3.16 5.76
CA ASP A 351 -13.04 -4.58 5.94
C ASP A 351 -13.24 -5.26 4.59
N TYR A 352 -12.14 -5.32 3.86
CA TYR A 352 -12.09 -5.97 2.55
C TYR A 352 -12.52 -7.45 2.60
N SER A 353 -12.55 -8.08 3.78
CA SER A 353 -13.04 -9.44 3.98
C SER A 353 -14.57 -9.55 3.84
N LYS A 354 -15.29 -8.49 4.24
CA LYS A 354 -16.76 -8.42 4.14
C LYS A 354 -17.26 -8.09 2.73
N ILE A 355 -16.39 -7.54 1.87
CA ILE A 355 -16.73 -7.28 0.46
C ILE A 355 -16.81 -8.62 -0.28
N ILE A 356 -18.00 -8.90 -0.82
CA ILE A 356 -18.26 -10.06 -1.69
C ILE A 356 -17.38 -9.96 -2.93
N LYS A 357 -16.61 -11.01 -3.19
CA LYS A 357 -15.72 -11.11 -4.35
C LYS A 357 -16.44 -11.89 -5.44
N LYS A 358 -16.68 -11.28 -6.59
CA LYS A 358 -17.43 -11.90 -7.69
C LYS A 358 -16.47 -12.67 -8.59
N ILE A 359 -16.58 -14.00 -8.62
CA ILE A 359 -15.84 -14.86 -9.54
C ILE A 359 -16.69 -15.06 -10.80
N PHE A 360 -16.08 -14.86 -11.96
CA PHE A 360 -16.70 -15.10 -13.24
C PHE A 360 -15.94 -16.22 -13.98
N PRO A 361 -16.45 -17.46 -13.99
CA PRO A 361 -15.83 -18.58 -14.67
C PRO A 361 -16.12 -18.54 -16.17
N HIS A 362 -15.07 -18.44 -16.98
CA HIS A 362 -15.18 -18.54 -18.43
C HIS A 362 -15.08 -20.00 -18.87
N GLU A 363 -16.19 -20.74 -18.80
CA GLU A 363 -16.26 -22.17 -19.17
C GLU A 363 -16.23 -22.42 -20.69
N LYS A 364 -16.64 -21.44 -21.50
CA LYS A 364 -16.80 -21.59 -22.96
C LYS A 364 -15.74 -20.84 -23.77
N GLY A 365 -14.65 -20.39 -23.14
CA GLY A 365 -13.58 -19.67 -23.81
C GLY A 365 -12.82 -18.72 -22.90
N LEU A 366 -12.21 -17.70 -23.50
CA LEU A 366 -11.47 -16.66 -22.77
C LEU A 366 -12.32 -15.40 -22.60
N PRO A 367 -12.07 -14.60 -21.54
CA PRO A 367 -12.70 -13.29 -21.41
C PRO A 367 -12.49 -12.43 -22.66
N HIS A 368 -13.56 -11.77 -23.09
CA HIS A 368 -13.45 -10.75 -24.11
C HIS A 368 -12.55 -9.60 -23.59
N PRO A 369 -11.64 -9.03 -24.41
CA PRO A 369 -10.72 -7.97 -23.97
C PRO A 369 -11.40 -6.73 -23.36
N LYS A 370 -12.67 -6.48 -23.68
CA LYS A 370 -13.48 -5.41 -23.06
C LYS A 370 -13.77 -5.63 -21.57
N LEU A 371 -13.84 -6.89 -21.12
CA LEU A 371 -14.03 -7.23 -19.71
C LEU A 371 -12.71 -7.13 -18.93
N THR A 372 -11.58 -7.25 -19.63
CA THR A 372 -10.24 -7.27 -19.05
C THR A 372 -9.32 -6.30 -19.82
N PRO A 373 -9.63 -5.00 -19.88
CA PRO A 373 -8.94 -4.06 -20.76
C PRO A 373 -7.45 -3.87 -20.43
N HIS A 374 -7.06 -4.22 -19.21
CA HIS A 374 -5.68 -4.11 -18.71
C HIS A 374 -4.91 -5.44 -18.67
N PHE A 375 -5.54 -6.55 -19.11
CA PHE A 375 -4.85 -7.86 -19.19
C PHE A 375 -5.44 -8.75 -20.28
N ASN A 376 -4.63 -9.08 -21.28
CA ASN A 376 -5.02 -9.92 -22.41
C ASN A 376 -4.78 -11.42 -22.14
N HIS A 377 -5.83 -12.13 -21.73
CA HIS A 377 -5.77 -13.58 -21.47
C HIS A 377 -5.30 -14.40 -22.70
N GLY A 378 -5.69 -14.01 -23.91
CA GLY A 378 -5.25 -14.68 -25.14
C GLY A 378 -3.74 -14.54 -25.37
N LEU A 379 -3.18 -13.36 -25.11
CA LEU A 379 -1.74 -13.12 -25.18
C LEU A 379 -1.00 -13.91 -24.10
N PHE A 380 -1.53 -13.98 -22.87
CA PHE A 380 -0.96 -14.78 -21.79
C PHE A 380 -0.87 -16.27 -22.17
N PHE A 381 -1.99 -16.90 -22.54
CA PHE A 381 -2.02 -18.33 -22.83
C PHE A 381 -1.27 -18.71 -24.11
N SER A 382 -1.27 -17.86 -25.14
CA SER A 382 -0.44 -18.08 -26.34
C SER A 382 1.06 -17.96 -26.04
N SER A 383 1.46 -16.99 -25.21
CA SER A 383 2.83 -16.86 -24.71
C SER A 383 3.24 -18.06 -23.86
N LEU A 384 2.33 -18.57 -23.02
CA LEU A 384 2.55 -19.75 -22.19
C LEU A 384 2.85 -20.99 -23.04
N LYS A 385 2.03 -21.24 -24.07
CA LYS A 385 2.26 -22.31 -25.06
C LYS A 385 3.63 -22.17 -25.73
N ARG A 386 4.00 -20.96 -26.17
CA ARG A 386 5.29 -20.68 -26.80
C ARG A 386 6.47 -20.98 -25.86
N TYR A 387 6.42 -20.51 -24.62
CA TYR A 387 7.54 -20.71 -23.69
C TYR A 387 7.69 -22.17 -23.25
N ARG A 388 6.60 -22.95 -23.18
CA ARG A 388 6.70 -24.40 -22.93
C ARG A 388 7.34 -25.19 -24.06
N GLN A 389 7.30 -24.70 -25.30
CA GLN A 389 8.02 -25.33 -26.42
C GLN A 389 9.54 -25.22 -26.24
N ILE A 390 10.04 -24.16 -25.61
CA ILE A 390 11.47 -23.96 -25.34
C ILE A 390 11.89 -24.41 -23.93
N GLU A 391 10.93 -24.62 -23.02
CA GLU A 391 11.13 -25.14 -21.66
C GLU A 391 10.31 -26.43 -21.45
N PRO A 392 10.73 -27.58 -21.98
CA PRO A 392 9.92 -28.81 -21.99
C PRO A 392 9.65 -29.40 -20.59
N THR A 393 10.36 -28.92 -19.56
CA THR A 393 10.09 -29.29 -18.17
C THR A 393 8.95 -28.50 -17.53
N ALA A 394 8.52 -27.38 -18.13
CA ALA A 394 7.34 -26.63 -17.73
C ALA A 394 6.11 -27.19 -18.47
N ARG A 395 5.08 -27.61 -17.74
CA ARG A 395 3.98 -28.41 -18.29
C ARG A 395 2.61 -27.83 -17.97
N ALA A 396 2.40 -27.37 -16.73
CA ALA A 396 1.07 -27.08 -16.22
C ALA A 396 0.94 -25.73 -15.50
N TRP A 397 2.04 -25.09 -15.08
CA TRP A 397 1.90 -23.89 -14.27
C TRP A 397 1.39 -22.71 -15.10
N GLY A 398 0.36 -22.03 -14.60
CA GLY A 398 -0.38 -21.02 -15.34
C GLY A 398 -1.53 -21.54 -16.21
N ASP A 399 -1.85 -22.85 -16.18
CA ASP A 399 -2.99 -23.40 -16.93
C ASP A 399 -4.32 -22.79 -16.51
N LEU A 400 -4.45 -22.48 -15.21
CA LEU A 400 -5.60 -21.81 -14.62
C LEU A 400 -5.16 -20.44 -14.11
N LEU A 401 -5.81 -19.39 -14.63
CA LEU A 401 -5.56 -18.00 -14.28
C LEU A 401 -6.85 -17.36 -13.80
N MET A 402 -6.79 -16.78 -12.60
CA MET A 402 -7.79 -15.85 -12.09
C MET A 402 -7.22 -14.42 -12.15
N TYR A 403 -7.91 -13.53 -12.85
CA TYR A 403 -7.47 -12.13 -13.00
C TYR A 403 -8.56 -11.16 -12.55
N GLY A 404 -8.17 -10.13 -11.80
CA GLY A 404 -9.02 -8.97 -11.51
C GLY A 404 -8.28 -7.67 -11.74
N GLU A 405 -8.94 -6.67 -12.30
CA GLU A 405 -8.36 -5.34 -12.46
C GLU A 405 -8.04 -4.69 -11.12
N VAL A 406 -8.99 -4.74 -10.18
CA VAL A 406 -8.82 -4.21 -8.83
C VAL A 406 -9.21 -5.28 -7.83
N VAL A 407 -8.22 -5.76 -7.08
CA VAL A 407 -8.39 -6.79 -6.06
C VAL A 407 -7.86 -6.30 -4.71
N THR A 408 -8.19 -7.02 -3.63
CA THR A 408 -7.65 -6.73 -2.30
C THR A 408 -6.15 -7.03 -2.26
N SER A 409 -5.79 -8.31 -2.29
CA SER A 409 -4.42 -8.83 -2.39
C SER A 409 -4.48 -10.21 -3.02
N THR A 410 -3.74 -10.44 -4.10
CA THR A 410 -3.66 -11.74 -4.80
C THR A 410 -3.19 -12.85 -3.86
N ASN A 411 -2.34 -12.50 -2.88
CA ASN A 411 -1.79 -13.44 -1.92
C ASN A 411 -2.78 -13.74 -0.78
N THR A 412 -3.38 -12.68 -0.21
CA THR A 412 -4.28 -12.81 0.96
C THR A 412 -5.59 -13.51 0.60
N MET A 413 -6.11 -13.29 -0.62
CA MET A 413 -7.29 -14.02 -1.11
C MET A 413 -7.05 -15.54 -1.19
N LEU A 414 -5.80 -16.00 -1.27
CA LEU A 414 -5.46 -17.42 -1.24
C LEU A 414 -5.14 -17.88 0.19
N GLU A 415 -4.25 -17.17 0.90
CA GLU A 415 -3.83 -17.51 2.27
C GLU A 415 -5.00 -17.66 3.24
N LYS A 416 -5.92 -16.70 3.23
CA LYS A 416 -6.94 -16.57 4.28
C LYS A 416 -8.21 -17.37 4.03
N ASN A 417 -8.22 -18.21 2.98
CA ASN A 417 -9.38 -19.03 2.60
C ASN A 417 -8.98 -20.52 2.55
N PRO A 418 -8.68 -21.15 3.71
CA PRO A 418 -8.23 -22.54 3.79
C PRO A 418 -9.26 -23.59 3.34
N LYS A 419 -10.54 -23.23 3.13
CA LYS A 419 -11.48 -24.11 2.38
C LYS A 419 -11.20 -24.18 0.88
N LEU A 420 -10.83 -23.04 0.29
CA LEU A 420 -10.56 -22.93 -1.14
C LEU A 420 -9.17 -23.46 -1.48
N MET A 421 -8.18 -23.12 -0.68
CA MET A 421 -6.77 -23.40 -0.93
C MET A 421 -6.43 -24.89 -1.22
N PRO A 422 -7.00 -25.89 -0.51
CA PRO A 422 -6.83 -27.31 -0.81
C PRO A 422 -7.36 -27.76 -2.17
N LYS A 423 -8.28 -26.99 -2.77
CA LYS A 423 -8.88 -27.27 -4.07
C LYS A 423 -8.11 -26.68 -5.25
N LEU A 424 -7.00 -25.99 -4.99
CA LEU A 424 -6.21 -25.32 -6.02
C LEU A 424 -4.99 -26.16 -6.42
N PRO A 425 -4.81 -26.47 -7.72
CA PRO A 425 -3.65 -27.22 -8.18
C PRO A 425 -2.36 -26.39 -8.14
N SER A 426 -1.22 -27.06 -8.15
CA SER A 426 0.08 -26.39 -8.31
C SER A 426 0.10 -25.63 -9.64
N GLY A 427 0.49 -24.36 -9.59
CA GLY A 427 0.50 -23.47 -10.74
C GLY A 427 -0.78 -22.67 -10.96
N PHE A 428 -1.84 -22.89 -10.16
CA PHE A 428 -3.00 -21.99 -10.13
C PHE A 428 -2.52 -20.59 -9.78
N THR A 429 -2.81 -19.62 -10.63
CA THR A 429 -2.24 -18.27 -10.53
C THR A 429 -3.33 -17.22 -10.44
N VAL A 430 -3.18 -16.30 -9.50
CA VAL A 430 -4.01 -15.09 -9.37
C VAL A 430 -3.17 -13.89 -9.76
N SER A 431 -3.63 -13.09 -10.72
CA SER A 431 -2.97 -11.86 -11.18
C SER A 431 -3.89 -10.66 -11.00
N ALA A 432 -3.33 -9.46 -10.89
CA ALA A 432 -4.12 -8.24 -10.83
C ALA A 432 -3.42 -7.01 -11.41
N THR A 433 -4.21 -6.04 -11.88
CA THR A 433 -3.68 -4.72 -12.30
C THR A 433 -3.36 -3.84 -11.09
N THR A 434 -4.24 -3.83 -10.09
CA THR A 434 -4.07 -3.04 -8.85
C THR A 434 -4.47 -3.86 -7.62
N GLN A 435 -3.69 -3.73 -6.53
CA GLN A 435 -4.05 -4.24 -5.21
C GLN A 435 -4.36 -3.08 -4.26
N VAL A 436 -5.54 -3.07 -3.66
CA VAL A 436 -5.93 -2.04 -2.67
C VAL A 436 -5.45 -2.34 -1.25
N ALA A 437 -5.02 -3.58 -1.00
CA ALA A 437 -4.53 -4.10 0.27
C ALA A 437 -3.30 -5.02 0.10
N GLY A 438 -2.39 -4.67 -0.82
CA GLY A 438 -1.17 -5.44 -1.10
C GLY A 438 -0.26 -5.61 0.13
N ARG A 439 0.26 -6.82 0.33
CA ARG A 439 1.05 -7.21 1.52
C ARG A 439 2.50 -7.52 1.17
N GLY A 440 3.43 -7.04 2.00
CA GLY A 440 4.84 -7.45 2.02
C GLY A 440 5.12 -8.45 3.15
N ARG A 441 6.41 -8.65 3.50
CA ARG A 441 6.78 -9.46 4.68
C ARG A 441 6.52 -8.69 5.98
N GLY A 442 6.08 -9.39 7.02
CA GLY A 442 5.74 -8.79 8.31
C GLY A 442 4.53 -7.85 8.16
N SER A 443 4.64 -6.66 8.76
CA SER A 443 3.63 -5.59 8.66
C SER A 443 3.82 -4.66 7.46
N ASN A 444 4.79 -4.93 6.58
CA ASN A 444 5.06 -4.07 5.42
C ASN A 444 3.90 -4.13 4.41
N VAL A 445 3.53 -2.97 3.86
CA VAL A 445 2.56 -2.84 2.77
C VAL A 445 3.29 -2.92 1.43
N TRP A 446 2.74 -3.66 0.48
CA TRP A 446 3.23 -3.66 -0.91
C TRP A 446 2.40 -2.70 -1.76
N ILE A 447 3.05 -1.69 -2.32
CA ILE A 447 2.42 -0.71 -3.20
C ILE A 447 2.43 -1.27 -4.62
N ALA A 448 1.29 -1.18 -5.29
CA ALA A 448 1.00 -1.85 -6.55
C ALA A 448 0.31 -0.90 -7.56
N PRO A 449 0.98 0.15 -8.06
CA PRO A 449 0.45 0.96 -9.14
C PRO A 449 0.21 0.14 -10.42
N PRO A 450 -0.70 0.58 -11.31
CA PRO A 450 -0.87 0.01 -12.63
C PRO A 450 0.44 -0.07 -13.41
N GLY A 451 0.60 -1.13 -14.20
CA GLY A 451 1.81 -1.40 -14.98
C GLY A 451 2.88 -2.22 -14.25
N MET A 452 2.63 -2.65 -13.02
CA MET A 452 3.45 -3.66 -12.33
C MET A 452 2.99 -5.08 -12.65
N LEU A 453 3.92 -6.03 -12.70
CA LEU A 453 3.58 -7.44 -12.69
C LEU A 453 3.33 -7.88 -11.25
N ILE A 454 2.10 -8.24 -10.94
CA ILE A 454 1.66 -8.67 -9.61
C ILE A 454 0.89 -9.98 -9.74
N PHE A 455 1.40 -11.03 -9.10
CA PHE A 455 0.70 -12.31 -9.08
C PHE A 455 0.99 -13.10 -7.81
N SER A 456 0.14 -14.06 -7.52
CA SER A 456 0.40 -15.13 -6.56
C SER A 456 0.12 -16.48 -7.20
N THR A 457 1.04 -17.43 -7.06
CA THR A 457 0.88 -18.79 -7.60
C THR A 457 0.94 -19.84 -6.49
N VAL A 458 0.10 -20.87 -6.61
CA VAL A 458 0.01 -21.98 -5.66
C VAL A 458 1.07 -23.04 -5.96
N ILE A 459 1.73 -23.55 -4.94
CA ILE A 459 2.65 -24.68 -5.06
C ILE A 459 2.32 -25.70 -3.98
N ASN A 460 1.77 -26.86 -4.37
CA ASN A 460 1.59 -27.99 -3.47
C ASN A 460 2.90 -28.80 -3.42
N HIS A 461 3.69 -28.61 -2.37
CA HIS A 461 4.98 -29.26 -2.17
C HIS A 461 4.85 -30.50 -1.26
N PRO A 462 5.17 -31.71 -1.73
CA PRO A 462 4.98 -32.93 -0.93
C PRO A 462 5.81 -32.89 0.36
N ALA A 463 5.17 -33.11 1.51
CA ALA A 463 5.83 -32.96 2.81
C ALA A 463 6.97 -33.95 3.03
N HIS A 464 6.89 -35.15 2.45
CA HIS A 464 7.96 -36.14 2.51
C HIS A 464 9.27 -35.66 1.84
N LEU A 465 9.21 -34.65 0.97
CA LEU A 465 10.38 -34.06 0.33
C LEU A 465 11.00 -32.94 1.16
N ALA A 466 10.29 -32.34 2.12
CA ALA A 466 10.73 -31.13 2.81
C ALA A 466 12.05 -31.27 3.59
N VAL A 467 12.44 -32.49 3.99
CA VAL A 467 13.73 -32.75 4.64
C VAL A 467 14.91 -32.54 3.68
N SER A 468 14.72 -32.88 2.41
CA SER A 468 15.78 -32.90 1.39
C SER A 468 15.61 -31.83 0.32
N ARG A 469 14.39 -31.27 0.20
CA ARG A 469 14.00 -30.13 -0.63
C ARG A 469 13.25 -29.12 0.24
N PRO A 470 13.92 -28.44 1.20
CA PRO A 470 13.24 -27.58 2.16
C PRO A 470 12.48 -26.44 1.49
N VAL A 471 11.24 -26.20 1.96
CA VAL A 471 10.33 -25.19 1.41
C VAL A 471 10.90 -23.76 1.44
N VAL A 472 11.84 -23.49 2.34
CA VAL A 472 12.56 -22.21 2.42
C VAL A 472 13.26 -21.85 1.11
N PHE A 473 13.71 -22.84 0.33
CA PHE A 473 14.39 -22.60 -0.95
C PHE A 473 13.45 -22.19 -2.07
N ILE A 474 12.13 -22.34 -1.90
CA ILE A 474 11.16 -21.97 -2.94
C ILE A 474 11.27 -20.47 -3.26
N GLN A 475 11.44 -19.60 -2.27
CA GLN A 475 11.66 -18.16 -2.54
C GLN A 475 12.97 -17.88 -3.30
N TYR A 476 14.01 -18.69 -3.10
CA TYR A 476 15.33 -18.51 -3.75
C TYR A 476 15.27 -18.94 -5.21
N ILE A 477 14.67 -20.10 -5.49
CA ILE A 477 14.51 -20.55 -6.87
C ILE A 477 13.54 -19.65 -7.65
N THR A 478 12.55 -19.07 -6.98
CA THR A 478 11.70 -18.02 -7.58
C THR A 478 12.53 -16.78 -7.89
N ALA A 479 13.42 -16.34 -7.01
CA ALA A 479 14.29 -15.20 -7.26
C ALA A 479 15.19 -15.43 -8.50
N ILE A 480 15.74 -16.63 -8.65
CA ILE A 480 16.48 -17.04 -9.86
C ILE A 480 15.55 -16.97 -11.09
N ALA A 481 14.38 -17.59 -11.00
CA ALA A 481 13.41 -17.63 -12.10
C ALA A 481 12.99 -16.23 -12.56
N MET A 482 12.77 -15.29 -11.64
CA MET A 482 12.37 -13.92 -11.95
C MET A 482 13.43 -13.20 -12.77
N VAL A 483 14.70 -13.26 -12.35
CA VAL A 483 15.79 -12.60 -13.07
C VAL A 483 15.99 -13.23 -14.44
N GLU A 484 16.04 -14.57 -14.50
CA GLU A 484 16.20 -15.27 -15.77
C GLU A 484 15.02 -15.06 -16.71
N ALA A 485 13.79 -14.97 -16.20
CA ALA A 485 12.61 -14.71 -17.01
C ALA A 485 12.67 -13.33 -17.66
N VAL A 486 13.10 -12.30 -16.93
CA VAL A 486 13.32 -10.97 -17.50
C VAL A 486 14.44 -11.01 -18.54
N GLN A 487 15.59 -11.59 -18.20
CA GLN A 487 16.75 -11.62 -19.10
C GLN A 487 16.54 -12.48 -20.36
N SER A 488 15.60 -13.42 -20.33
CA SER A 488 15.23 -14.24 -21.49
C SER A 488 13.87 -13.87 -22.09
N TYR A 489 13.34 -12.68 -21.75
CA TYR A 489 12.08 -12.18 -22.30
C TYR A 489 12.23 -11.93 -23.81
N ASP A 490 13.28 -11.19 -24.18
CA ASP A 490 13.70 -10.88 -25.55
C ASP A 490 15.19 -10.53 -25.55
N ARG A 491 15.83 -10.51 -26.73
CA ARG A 491 17.26 -10.17 -26.88
C ARG A 491 17.64 -8.83 -26.26
N SER A 492 16.73 -7.85 -26.30
CA SER A 492 16.95 -6.52 -25.71
C SER A 492 17.01 -6.50 -24.17
N TYR A 493 16.71 -7.62 -23.50
CA TYR A 493 16.65 -7.74 -22.04
C TYR A 493 17.81 -8.54 -21.42
N GLU A 494 18.66 -9.17 -22.24
CA GLU A 494 19.71 -10.11 -21.79
C GLU A 494 20.65 -9.51 -20.74
N ASP A 495 21.03 -8.25 -20.92
CA ASP A 495 22.03 -7.56 -20.10
C ASP A 495 21.44 -6.62 -19.03
N ILE A 496 20.14 -6.72 -18.74
CA ILE A 496 19.53 -5.83 -17.73
C ILE A 496 20.20 -6.08 -16.35
N PRO A 497 20.65 -5.02 -15.66
CA PRO A 497 21.45 -5.12 -14.44
C PRO A 497 20.60 -5.41 -13.19
N ILE A 498 19.89 -6.54 -13.20
CA ILE A 498 19.07 -7.02 -12.08
C ILE A 498 19.92 -7.84 -11.11
N LYS A 499 19.71 -7.60 -9.83
CA LYS A 499 20.40 -8.27 -8.73
C LYS A 499 19.43 -8.69 -7.63
N LEU A 500 19.86 -9.63 -6.82
CA LEU A 500 19.12 -10.25 -5.73
C LEU A 500 19.69 -9.76 -4.40
N LYS A 501 18.82 -9.18 -3.57
CA LYS A 501 19.12 -8.85 -2.18
C LYS A 501 18.46 -9.90 -1.29
N TRP A 502 19.27 -10.52 -0.45
CA TRP A 502 18.80 -11.52 0.49
C TRP A 502 17.76 -10.95 1.46
N PRO A 503 16.72 -11.73 1.79
CA PRO A 503 16.46 -13.09 1.29
C PRO A 503 15.52 -13.16 0.07
N ASN A 504 14.84 -12.06 -0.28
CA ASN A 504 13.63 -12.14 -1.10
C ASN A 504 13.34 -10.89 -1.95
N ASP A 505 14.29 -9.96 -2.09
CA ASP A 505 14.07 -8.72 -2.83
C ASP A 505 14.85 -8.70 -4.15
N ILE A 506 14.25 -8.08 -5.17
CA ILE A 506 14.84 -7.88 -6.49
C ILE A 506 15.22 -6.40 -6.62
N TYR A 507 16.46 -6.14 -7.05
CA TYR A 507 17.02 -4.81 -7.19
C TYR A 507 17.53 -4.59 -8.61
N ALA A 508 17.52 -3.35 -9.06
CA ALA A 508 18.10 -2.95 -10.34
C ALA A 508 19.05 -1.77 -10.17
N LEU A 509 20.07 -1.69 -11.03
CA LEU A 509 20.95 -0.53 -11.08
C LEU A 509 20.18 0.69 -11.58
N ASP A 510 20.22 1.79 -10.82
CA ASP A 510 19.58 3.06 -11.17
C ASP A 510 20.34 3.75 -12.31
N PRO A 511 19.76 3.84 -13.53
CA PRO A 511 20.44 4.41 -14.68
C PRO A 511 20.60 5.94 -14.57
N THR A 512 19.96 6.59 -13.59
CA THR A 512 20.03 8.05 -13.39
C THR A 512 21.21 8.48 -12.51
N LYS A 513 21.92 7.53 -11.89
CA LYS A 513 23.04 7.79 -10.97
C LYS A 513 24.38 7.52 -11.65
N SER A 514 25.43 8.18 -11.16
CA SER A 514 26.79 8.02 -11.69
C SER A 514 27.24 6.57 -11.61
N GLN A 515 27.87 6.07 -12.69
CA GLN A 515 28.43 4.72 -12.73
C GLN A 515 29.63 4.52 -11.80
N GLU A 516 30.27 5.60 -11.35
CA GLU A 516 31.40 5.52 -10.41
C GLU A 516 30.98 4.95 -9.03
N LYS A 517 29.70 5.10 -8.66
CA LYS A 517 29.11 4.52 -7.46
C LYS A 517 27.76 3.88 -7.81
N PRO A 518 27.74 2.60 -8.20
CA PRO A 518 26.52 1.93 -8.61
C PRO A 518 25.48 1.97 -7.48
N HIS A 519 24.30 2.50 -7.80
CA HIS A 519 23.20 2.63 -6.86
C HIS A 519 22.08 1.67 -7.26
N TYR A 520 21.84 0.65 -6.45
CA TYR A 520 20.78 -0.33 -6.70
C TYR A 520 19.49 0.07 -5.99
N VAL A 521 18.35 0.09 -6.68
CA VAL A 521 17.05 0.33 -6.07
C VAL A 521 16.19 -0.92 -6.11
N LYS A 522 15.30 -1.07 -5.13
CA LYS A 522 14.36 -2.19 -5.09
C LYS A 522 13.33 -2.02 -6.21
N VAL A 523 13.23 -3.05 -7.06
CA VAL A 523 12.26 -3.11 -8.17
C VAL A 523 11.28 -4.26 -8.02
N GLY A 524 11.50 -5.20 -7.10
CA GLY A 524 10.58 -6.31 -6.87
C GLY A 524 10.76 -6.97 -5.52
N GLY A 525 9.81 -7.84 -5.18
CA GLY A 525 9.81 -8.59 -3.93
C GLY A 525 9.01 -9.89 -4.06
N ILE A 526 9.47 -10.89 -3.31
CA ILE A 526 8.87 -12.22 -3.25
C ILE A 526 8.34 -12.44 -1.83
N LEU A 527 7.10 -12.91 -1.73
CA LEU A 527 6.43 -13.27 -0.49
C LEU A 527 6.01 -14.74 -0.58
N SER A 528 6.66 -15.60 0.19
CA SER A 528 6.30 -17.02 0.29
C SER A 528 5.57 -17.25 1.60
N GLN A 529 4.35 -17.76 1.53
CA GLN A 529 3.58 -18.19 2.71
C GLN A 529 3.29 -19.67 2.60
N CYS A 530 3.34 -20.37 3.72
CA CYS A 530 3.23 -21.82 3.74
C CYS A 530 2.15 -22.24 4.73
N LEU A 531 1.26 -23.09 4.27
CA LEU A 531 0.27 -23.81 5.06
C LEU A 531 0.58 -25.30 4.93
N TYR A 532 0.12 -26.11 5.87
CA TYR A 532 0.22 -27.57 5.78
C TYR A 532 -1.18 -28.17 5.65
N PHE A 533 -1.39 -28.99 4.63
CA PHE A 533 -2.66 -29.66 4.39
C PHE A 533 -2.41 -31.01 3.70
N ASP A 534 -3.02 -32.07 4.23
CA ASP A 534 -3.05 -33.43 3.66
C ASP A 534 -1.72 -33.91 3.05
N GLY A 535 -0.67 -33.96 3.88
CA GLY A 535 0.64 -34.45 3.44
C GLY A 535 1.41 -33.52 2.50
N ASN A 536 0.93 -32.29 2.29
CA ASN A 536 1.55 -31.28 1.44
C ASN A 536 1.76 -29.97 2.22
N TYR A 537 2.89 -29.32 1.95
CA TYR A 537 3.08 -27.91 2.21
C TYR A 537 2.46 -27.13 1.05
N GLN A 538 1.33 -26.46 1.30
CA GLN A 538 0.69 -25.58 0.33
C GLN A 538 1.30 -24.20 0.43
N ILE A 539 1.97 -23.78 -0.63
CA ILE A 539 2.73 -22.53 -0.64
C ILE A 539 2.05 -21.53 -1.56
N ILE A 540 1.76 -20.35 -1.03
CA ILE A 540 1.30 -19.20 -1.78
C ILE A 540 2.51 -18.32 -2.05
N LEU A 541 2.98 -18.35 -3.29
CA LEU A 541 4.13 -17.60 -3.75
C LEU A 541 3.66 -16.31 -4.43
N GLY A 542 3.63 -15.22 -3.67
CA GLY A 542 3.34 -13.88 -4.14
C GLY A 542 4.58 -13.18 -4.70
N VAL A 543 4.45 -12.51 -5.82
CA VAL A 543 5.50 -11.73 -6.47
C VAL A 543 4.95 -10.38 -6.92
N GLY A 544 5.70 -9.32 -6.64
CA GLY A 544 5.50 -8.01 -7.25
C GLY A 544 6.78 -7.55 -7.92
N LEU A 545 6.69 -7.08 -9.16
CA LEU A 545 7.81 -6.55 -9.94
C LEU A 545 7.38 -5.26 -10.66
N ASN A 546 8.17 -4.21 -10.52
CA ASN A 546 8.02 -2.97 -11.27
C ASN A 546 8.42 -3.21 -12.72
N THR A 547 7.49 -3.11 -13.66
CA THR A 547 7.69 -3.55 -15.05
C THR A 547 7.58 -2.40 -16.03
N ILE A 548 6.39 -1.84 -16.22
CA ILE A 548 6.11 -0.69 -17.09
C ILE A 548 5.43 0.46 -16.35
N ASN A 549 5.22 0.30 -15.04
CA ASN A 549 4.59 1.32 -14.21
C ASN A 549 5.38 2.64 -14.31
N PRO A 550 4.69 3.79 -14.30
CA PRO A 550 5.35 5.06 -14.45
C PRO A 550 6.31 5.31 -13.29
N ARG A 551 7.28 6.18 -13.56
CA ARG A 551 8.12 6.79 -12.53
C ARG A 551 7.27 7.28 -11.38
N PRO A 552 7.84 7.32 -10.16
CA PRO A 552 9.29 7.35 -9.84
C PRO A 552 9.89 6.12 -9.19
N THR A 553 9.19 4.99 -9.16
CA THR A 553 9.90 3.71 -8.98
C THR A 553 10.57 3.34 -10.29
N ILE A 554 11.79 2.80 -10.22
CA ILE A 554 12.46 2.26 -11.41
C ILE A 554 11.76 0.96 -11.78
N SER A 555 11.44 0.83 -13.06
CA SER A 555 10.79 -0.34 -13.65
C SER A 555 11.73 -1.04 -14.63
N ILE A 556 11.40 -2.28 -15.03
CA ILE A 556 12.21 -3.01 -16.04
C ILE A 556 12.28 -2.22 -17.35
N SER A 557 11.21 -1.55 -17.77
CA SER A 557 11.20 -0.75 -19.01
C SER A 557 12.11 0.48 -18.94
N ASP A 558 12.50 0.95 -17.76
CA ASP A 558 13.48 2.05 -17.62
C ASP A 558 14.92 1.59 -17.92
N LEU A 559 15.17 0.29 -17.93
CA LEU A 559 16.52 -0.30 -17.99
C LEU A 559 16.87 -0.85 -19.37
N VAL A 560 15.90 -0.95 -20.26
CA VAL A 560 16.11 -1.47 -21.62
C VAL A 560 16.66 -0.38 -22.55
N PRO A 561 17.47 -0.74 -23.55
CA PRO A 561 17.95 0.19 -24.56
C PRO A 561 16.80 0.86 -25.35
N SER A 562 17.06 2.05 -25.89
CA SER A 562 16.11 2.70 -26.81
C SER A 562 15.84 1.81 -28.04
N GLY A 563 14.56 1.62 -28.37
CA GLY A 563 14.14 0.74 -29.46
C GLY A 563 14.00 -0.74 -29.07
N ALA A 564 14.13 -1.08 -27.79
CA ALA A 564 13.80 -2.40 -27.27
C ALA A 564 12.33 -2.78 -27.52
N SER A 565 12.07 -4.09 -27.58
CA SER A 565 10.72 -4.63 -27.70
C SER A 565 9.87 -4.23 -26.49
N GLU A 566 8.62 -3.84 -26.75
CA GLU A 566 7.68 -3.48 -25.68
C GLU A 566 7.44 -4.66 -24.73
N LEU A 567 7.40 -4.35 -23.43
CA LEU A 567 7.15 -5.34 -22.40
C LEU A 567 5.65 -5.48 -22.15
N HIS A 568 5.12 -6.67 -22.40
CA HIS A 568 3.75 -7.04 -22.08
C HIS A 568 3.74 -7.88 -20.79
N LEU A 569 2.89 -7.50 -19.83
CA LEU A 569 2.81 -8.15 -18.52
C LEU A 569 2.40 -9.62 -18.65
N GLU A 570 1.52 -9.91 -19.60
CA GLU A 570 0.99 -11.23 -19.92
C GLU A 570 2.10 -12.16 -20.43
N THR A 571 2.90 -11.67 -21.38
CA THR A 571 4.05 -12.42 -21.91
C THR A 571 5.10 -12.64 -20.84
N LEU A 572 5.38 -11.64 -20.01
CA LEU A 572 6.35 -11.78 -18.91
C LEU A 572 5.83 -12.75 -17.85
N LEU A 573 4.57 -12.69 -17.45
CA LEU A 573 3.96 -13.62 -16.50
C LEU A 573 4.07 -15.07 -17.00
N ALA A 574 3.76 -15.31 -18.26
CA ALA A 574 3.91 -16.63 -18.88
C ALA A 574 5.37 -17.11 -18.85
N ARG A 575 6.34 -16.23 -19.12
CA ARG A 575 7.77 -16.55 -19.03
C ARG A 575 8.20 -16.86 -17.60
N VAL A 576 7.75 -16.06 -16.65
CA VAL A 576 8.04 -16.25 -15.22
C VAL A 576 7.50 -17.59 -14.74
N LEU A 577 6.22 -17.90 -14.98
CA LEU A 577 5.62 -19.15 -14.51
C LEU A 577 6.31 -20.39 -15.10
N THR A 578 6.63 -20.37 -16.40
CA THR A 578 7.38 -21.47 -17.04
C THR A 578 8.79 -21.62 -16.47
N ARG A 579 9.49 -20.51 -16.17
CA ARG A 579 10.79 -20.56 -15.50
C ARG A 579 10.70 -21.08 -14.08
N ILE A 580 9.72 -20.63 -13.28
CA ILE A 580 9.57 -21.13 -11.90
C ILE A 580 9.30 -22.63 -11.93
N GLU A 581 8.39 -23.10 -12.79
CA GLU A 581 8.07 -24.54 -12.90
C GLU A 581 9.29 -25.38 -13.30
N ALA A 582 10.08 -24.91 -14.29
CA ALA A 582 11.28 -25.60 -14.74
C ALA A 582 12.35 -25.69 -13.63
N ILE A 583 12.61 -24.60 -12.91
CA ILE A 583 13.58 -24.58 -11.80
C ILE A 583 13.05 -25.39 -10.61
N TYR A 584 11.76 -25.32 -10.32
CA TYR A 584 11.14 -26.14 -9.28
C TYR A 584 11.27 -27.63 -9.60
N ALA A 585 11.07 -28.04 -10.85
CA ALA A 585 11.30 -29.42 -11.28
C ALA A 585 12.77 -29.84 -11.09
N GLN A 586 13.74 -28.96 -11.36
CA GLN A 586 15.15 -29.20 -11.05
C GLN A 586 15.38 -29.36 -9.54
N PHE A 587 14.84 -28.45 -8.74
CA PHE A 587 14.92 -28.47 -7.29
C PHE A 587 14.32 -29.75 -6.69
N LEU A 588 13.21 -30.24 -7.21
CA LEU A 588 12.62 -31.52 -6.78
C LEU A 588 13.58 -32.70 -7.01
N ARG A 589 14.31 -32.71 -8.12
CA ARG A 589 15.28 -33.77 -8.43
C ARG A 589 16.53 -33.66 -7.56
N GLU A 590 17.10 -32.46 -7.46
CA GLU A 590 18.49 -32.26 -7.02
C GLU A 590 18.63 -31.55 -5.66
N GLY A 591 17.54 -31.04 -5.09
CA GLY A 591 17.59 -30.09 -3.98
C GLY A 591 18.17 -28.74 -4.40
N PHE A 592 18.58 -27.90 -3.44
CA PHE A 592 19.29 -26.65 -3.73
C PHE A 592 20.75 -26.94 -4.10
N SER A 593 20.94 -27.43 -5.33
CA SER A 593 22.21 -27.93 -5.84
C SER A 593 23.25 -26.83 -6.04
N ALA A 594 24.51 -27.22 -6.29
CA ALA A 594 25.58 -26.28 -6.58
C ALA A 594 25.31 -25.43 -7.83
N ASP A 595 24.55 -25.95 -8.80
CA ASP A 595 24.11 -25.19 -9.98
C ASP A 595 23.13 -24.07 -9.60
N LEU A 596 22.09 -24.40 -8.82
CA LEU A 596 21.12 -23.40 -8.35
C LEU A 596 21.77 -22.34 -7.46
N GLU A 597 22.69 -22.75 -6.59
CA GLU A 597 23.47 -21.83 -5.78
C GLU A 597 24.34 -20.90 -6.66
N ALA A 598 25.03 -21.43 -7.67
CA ALA A 598 25.84 -20.63 -8.58
C ALA A 598 25.00 -19.61 -9.37
N ARG A 599 23.80 -20.01 -9.82
CA ARG A 599 22.85 -19.12 -10.50
C ARG A 599 22.33 -18.04 -9.57
N TYR A 600 22.02 -18.37 -8.32
CA TYR A 600 21.64 -17.38 -7.31
C TYR A 600 22.77 -16.37 -7.06
N TYR A 601 24.01 -16.84 -6.86
CA TYR A 601 25.15 -15.97 -6.61
C TYR A 601 25.60 -15.14 -7.81
N ARG A 602 25.30 -15.55 -9.05
CA ARG A 602 25.53 -14.72 -10.25
C ARG A 602 24.84 -13.36 -10.15
N HIS A 603 23.68 -13.32 -9.51
CA HIS A 603 22.87 -12.11 -9.35
C HIS A 603 22.94 -11.52 -7.93
N TRP A 604 23.73 -12.08 -7.01
CA TRP A 604 23.76 -11.68 -5.60
C TRP A 604 24.45 -10.33 -5.33
N LEU A 605 23.85 -9.49 -4.48
CA LEU A 605 24.38 -8.17 -4.11
C LEU A 605 25.38 -8.15 -2.95
N HIS A 606 25.47 -9.21 -2.16
CA HIS A 606 26.19 -9.16 -0.87
C HIS A 606 27.61 -9.75 -0.93
N THR A 607 28.21 -9.85 -2.11
CA THR A 607 29.56 -10.42 -2.26
C THR A 607 30.57 -9.65 -1.42
N ARG A 608 31.16 -10.32 -0.42
CA ARG A 608 32.15 -9.75 0.53
C ARG A 608 31.67 -8.50 1.27
N GLN A 609 30.37 -8.36 1.46
CA GLN A 609 29.83 -7.22 2.18
C GLN A 609 30.22 -7.31 3.67
N ASP A 610 30.86 -6.25 4.18
CA ASP A 610 31.10 -6.11 5.62
C ASP A 610 29.80 -5.66 6.31
N VAL A 611 29.47 -6.34 7.39
CA VAL A 611 28.25 -6.16 8.15
C VAL A 611 28.51 -6.05 9.65
N THR A 612 27.58 -5.45 10.37
CA THR A 612 27.57 -5.37 11.82
C THR A 612 26.35 -6.15 12.33
N LEU A 613 26.56 -7.07 13.26
CA LEU A 613 25.51 -7.89 13.88
C LEU A 613 25.05 -7.22 15.18
N GLU A 614 23.97 -6.45 15.10
CA GLU A 614 23.50 -5.63 16.24
C GLU A 614 23.03 -6.51 17.42
N ALA A 615 22.35 -7.61 17.12
CA ALA A 615 21.86 -8.55 18.13
C ALA A 615 23.00 -9.27 18.87
N GLU A 616 24.17 -9.38 18.24
CA GLU A 616 25.37 -10.03 18.79
C GLU A 616 26.34 -8.98 19.35
N GLY A 617 25.83 -7.93 20.01
CA GLY A 617 26.65 -6.90 20.63
C GLY A 617 27.45 -6.03 19.66
N GLY A 618 27.02 -5.95 18.39
CA GLY A 618 27.68 -5.12 17.37
C GLY A 618 28.91 -5.78 16.72
N VAL A 619 29.02 -7.11 16.76
CA VAL A 619 30.09 -7.87 16.11
C VAL A 619 30.24 -7.48 14.63
N LYS A 620 31.48 -7.23 14.19
CA LYS A 620 31.80 -7.03 12.78
C LYS A 620 31.96 -8.39 12.11
N ALA A 621 31.32 -8.57 10.97
CA ALA A 621 31.38 -9.80 10.20
C ALA A 621 31.39 -9.51 8.70
N ARG A 622 31.72 -10.51 7.88
CA ARG A 622 31.66 -10.44 6.41
C ARG A 622 30.72 -11.50 5.87
N VAL A 623 29.90 -11.12 4.91
CA VAL A 623 28.99 -12.04 4.23
C VAL A 623 29.77 -13.05 3.38
N MET A 624 29.49 -14.33 3.63
CA MET A 624 30.09 -15.48 2.93
C MET A 624 29.12 -16.14 1.94
N GLY A 625 27.81 -15.94 2.13
CA GLY A 625 26.77 -16.53 1.29
C GLY A 625 25.58 -16.98 2.13
N ILE A 626 24.95 -18.09 1.72
CA ILE A 626 23.86 -18.75 2.44
C ILE A 626 24.20 -20.21 2.77
N THR A 627 23.54 -20.77 3.77
CA THR A 627 23.65 -22.22 4.05
C THR A 627 22.85 -23.03 3.03
N ARG A 628 23.35 -24.20 2.64
CA ARG A 628 22.71 -25.07 1.62
C ARG A 628 21.54 -25.91 2.15
N ASP A 629 21.41 -26.01 3.45
CA ASP A 629 20.35 -26.77 4.15
C ASP A 629 19.12 -25.90 4.45
N TRP A 630 19.32 -24.64 4.84
CA TRP A 630 18.24 -23.77 5.32
C TRP A 630 18.23 -22.37 4.69
N GLY A 631 19.18 -22.04 3.81
CA GLY A 631 19.27 -20.72 3.21
C GLY A 631 19.59 -19.60 4.21
N MET A 632 20.16 -19.93 5.38
CA MET A 632 20.51 -18.92 6.39
C MET A 632 21.67 -18.07 5.90
N LEU A 633 21.66 -16.77 6.17
CA LEU A 633 22.77 -15.90 5.80
C LEU A 633 24.02 -16.29 6.61
N LYS A 634 25.06 -16.75 5.90
CA LYS A 634 26.33 -17.15 6.48
C LYS A 634 27.28 -15.96 6.51
N VAL A 635 27.74 -15.59 7.71
CA VAL A 635 28.73 -14.52 7.90
C VAL A 635 29.91 -15.00 8.74
N GLU A 636 31.09 -14.47 8.47
CA GLU A 636 32.33 -14.79 9.20
C GLU A 636 32.75 -13.58 10.04
N GLU A 637 33.00 -13.79 11.33
CA GLU A 637 33.39 -12.75 12.29
C GLU A 637 34.80 -12.22 12.01
N MET A 638 34.93 -10.89 12.08
CA MET A 638 36.15 -10.14 11.80
C MET A 638 36.70 -9.50 13.09
N ASP A 639 38.00 -9.59 13.30
CA ASP A 639 38.69 -8.92 14.41
C ASP A 639 38.76 -7.39 14.22
N ALA A 640 39.27 -6.67 15.22
CA ALA A 640 39.39 -5.20 15.18
C ALA A 640 40.28 -4.68 14.04
N SER A 641 41.14 -5.53 13.46
CA SER A 641 41.99 -5.22 12.31
C SER A 641 41.37 -5.65 10.97
N GLY A 642 40.15 -6.18 10.98
CA GLY A 642 39.43 -6.64 9.78
C GLY A 642 39.85 -8.02 9.27
N ARG A 643 40.54 -8.83 10.09
CA ARG A 643 40.95 -10.21 9.74
C ARG A 643 39.92 -11.21 10.23
N SER A 644 39.74 -12.30 9.49
CA SER A 644 38.84 -13.39 9.90
C SER A 644 39.30 -14.02 11.22
N THR A 645 38.34 -14.27 12.09
CA THR A 645 38.51 -15.04 13.33
C THR A 645 38.25 -16.54 13.14
N GLY A 646 37.72 -16.95 11.98
CA GLY A 646 37.24 -18.31 11.70
C GLY A 646 35.87 -18.65 12.32
N LYS A 647 35.30 -17.78 13.15
CA LYS A 647 33.97 -18.00 13.74
C LYS A 647 32.87 -17.62 12.74
N ILE A 648 31.93 -18.55 12.54
CA ILE A 648 30.85 -18.42 11.55
C ILE A 648 29.52 -18.28 12.28
N TRP A 649 28.69 -17.36 11.79
CA TRP A 649 27.31 -17.17 12.22
C TRP A 649 26.35 -17.51 11.07
N ALA A 650 25.22 -18.13 11.39
CA ALA A 650 24.14 -18.43 10.46
C ALA A 650 22.88 -17.70 10.93
N LEU A 651 22.38 -16.78 10.10
CA LEU A 651 21.31 -15.85 10.47
C LEU A 651 20.03 -16.16 9.70
N GLN A 652 18.93 -16.40 10.42
CA GLN A 652 17.64 -16.73 9.82
C GLN A 652 16.94 -15.49 9.24
N SER A 653 16.28 -15.66 8.10
CA SER A 653 15.59 -14.60 7.35
C SER A 653 14.38 -14.01 8.07
N ASP A 654 13.68 -14.80 8.88
CA ASP A 654 12.45 -14.37 9.55
C ASP A 654 12.73 -13.67 10.88
N GLU A 655 13.87 -13.95 11.50
CA GLU A 655 14.29 -13.29 12.74
C GLU A 655 15.15 -12.05 12.49
N ASN A 656 15.76 -11.91 11.31
CA ASN A 656 16.70 -10.82 11.04
C ASN A 656 16.24 -9.90 9.89
N SER A 657 16.59 -8.62 9.99
CA SER A 657 16.52 -7.62 8.93
C SER A 657 17.94 -7.23 8.50
N PHE A 658 18.12 -6.96 7.20
CA PHE A 658 19.41 -6.57 6.62
C PHE A 658 19.28 -5.20 5.95
N ASP A 659 19.86 -4.17 6.57
CA ASP A 659 20.04 -2.84 5.98
C ASP A 659 21.30 -2.86 5.11
N TYR A 660 21.07 -2.90 3.80
CA TYR A 660 22.14 -3.01 2.81
C TYR A 660 23.07 -1.80 2.80
N TRP A 661 22.53 -0.60 3.00
CA TRP A 661 23.28 0.64 2.88
C TRP A 661 24.12 0.93 4.11
N LYS A 662 23.66 0.49 5.28
CA LYS A 662 24.40 0.62 6.54
C LYS A 662 25.30 -0.57 6.84
N GLY A 663 25.20 -1.67 6.07
CA GLY A 663 25.89 -2.92 6.38
C GLY A 663 25.51 -3.41 7.78
N LEU A 664 24.22 -3.50 8.06
CA LEU A 664 23.73 -3.74 9.42
C LEU A 664 22.68 -4.85 9.41
N VAL A 665 22.88 -5.85 10.26
CA VAL A 665 21.95 -6.94 10.50
C VAL A 665 21.39 -6.80 11.91
N ARG A 666 20.06 -6.74 12.01
CA ARG A 666 19.34 -6.53 13.27
C ARG A 666 18.31 -7.63 13.46
N ARG A 667 18.04 -7.98 14.71
CA ARG A 667 16.90 -8.86 15.01
C ARG A 667 15.60 -8.06 14.81
N LYS A 668 14.62 -8.67 14.16
CA LYS A 668 13.26 -8.13 14.09
C LYS A 668 12.66 -8.25 15.49
N VAL A 669 12.10 -7.14 15.98
CA VAL A 669 11.39 -7.05 17.26
C VAL A 669 9.93 -7.44 17.05
#